data_AF-A0A0Q8E465-F1
#
_entry.id   AF-A0A0Q8E465-F1
#
_cell.length_a   1.000
_cell.length_b   1.000
_cell.length_c   1.000
_cell.angle_alpha   90.00
_cell.angle_beta   90.00
_cell.angle_gamma   90.00
#
_symmetry.space_group_name_H-M   'P 1'
#
loop_
_entity.id
_entity.type
_entity.pdbx_description
1 polymer ?
#
loop_
_entity_poly.entity_id
_entity_poly.type
_entity_poly.pdbx_seq_one_letter_code
_entity_poly.pdbx_strand_id
1 'polypeptide(L)'
;MATEEELFANIDALLEEEPQLPPPVERARLREAAGITQARLATALKTTTQTVKNYENGRSEPKSPRLEAYQRLLQGWAAKYPAPARAGAPARDPAPARDAAVVPVAVPQPEAPATFTGPAAPAATAPVAAAPAATAPEAAASAAAPPVQVPPVQAAPRRAARPVTRPATSSRQPAARKATAPDPDPCFPHGPLAVLDGDGSAYGTDGIVLDCPAATVVELVEWTLRESGLGAPKLNRYGKNSDPLIVLTASAAVKLGLPERLEGREQRRSLRLPEDHPVVEQVGRAKWRLTQRGFGPWARVYRKAQGRDRQCVQLAILSWDALDERSWPGVSEMEPADIARVLGIYAQRVITPRGSTAVSGLELMTALRPPTKPERDPGTGNWVSCHNPGSLGTEPMDPAPPEATPEHPVVMNSGWTGGFLNEEAYQWVRPVELLTDEECLLPHAVGLDLNTAFLAAAARLVVGLSAPDHFLGPKFNPKIPGSWLADLSHMELDPRLPSPFTPDGTRPTGPAWYQTHTVAYAQELGYDVHPIEAYLRRETGAYLDPWHDRLKNAYVDTLADLGVTRDLDDRAFLTAMEQHQRTDPVLTAVLAAIKATVKGGVGKFRERPQGRNYRDGDRWPALERPTWRPDIRAAVISKARVNMHRKLNNMVRMTGLYPLAVLSDCVVYPSPGDSPLDFLPYAASGRPQPGGFRLGPTPGMAKPEGVRPMLWAVDLMEQGLNPARHIKGGDAVFDDGE
;
A
#
# COMPACT_ATOMS: atom_id res chain seq x y z
N MET A 1 -0.92 -66.74 3.67
CA MET A 1 -1.58 -66.08 2.51
C MET A 1 -2.91 -65.54 3.02
N ALA A 2 -3.45 -64.47 2.45
CA ALA A 2 -4.76 -63.97 2.85
C ALA A 2 -5.84 -65.06 2.66
N THR A 3 -6.79 -65.12 3.59
CA THR A 3 -7.94 -66.02 3.53
C THR A 3 -8.99 -65.51 2.55
N GLU A 4 -9.89 -66.40 2.12
CA GLU A 4 -10.98 -66.05 1.22
C GLU A 4 -11.94 -65.03 1.85
N GLU A 5 -12.24 -65.16 3.15
CA GLU A 5 -13.06 -64.20 3.91
C GLU A 5 -12.36 -62.84 4.07
N GLU A 6 -11.05 -62.79 4.30
CA GLU A 6 -10.30 -61.51 4.28
C GLU A 6 -10.33 -60.86 2.90
N LEU A 7 -10.22 -61.63 1.82
CA LEU A 7 -10.28 -61.08 0.45
C LEU A 7 -11.67 -60.56 0.13
N PHE A 8 -12.74 -61.26 0.50
CA PHE A 8 -14.10 -60.75 0.35
C PHE A 8 -14.35 -59.52 1.24
N ALA A 9 -13.95 -59.51 2.50
CA ALA A 9 -14.11 -58.33 3.38
C ALA A 9 -13.36 -57.09 2.85
N ASN A 10 -12.17 -57.26 2.24
CA ASN A 10 -11.46 -56.15 1.59
C ASN A 10 -12.15 -55.71 0.27
N ILE A 11 -12.80 -56.62 -0.45
CA ILE A 11 -13.59 -56.28 -1.65
C ILE A 11 -14.89 -55.56 -1.25
N ASP A 12 -15.58 -56.02 -0.20
CA ASP A 12 -16.80 -55.39 0.31
C ASP A 12 -16.48 -53.98 0.86
N ALA A 13 -15.36 -53.80 1.55
CA ALA A 13 -14.88 -52.46 1.96
C ALA A 13 -14.55 -51.53 0.76
N LEU A 14 -14.12 -52.07 -0.38
CA LEU A 14 -13.95 -51.33 -1.64
C LEU A 14 -15.27 -51.10 -2.40
N LEU A 15 -16.34 -51.86 -2.08
CA LEU A 15 -17.69 -51.68 -2.62
C LEU A 15 -18.54 -50.73 -1.76
N GLU A 16 -18.21 -50.56 -0.48
CA GLU A 16 -18.76 -49.54 0.42
C GLU A 16 -18.04 -48.17 0.31
N GLU A 17 -16.94 -48.07 -0.45
CA GLU A 17 -16.18 -46.82 -0.62
C GLU A 17 -17.04 -45.71 -1.29
N GLU A 18 -17.12 -44.51 -0.70
CA GLU A 18 -17.97 -43.43 -1.23
C GLU A 18 -17.59 -43.10 -2.70
N PRO A 19 -18.56 -43.00 -3.64
CA PRO A 19 -18.20 -42.96 -5.06
C PRO A 19 -17.40 -41.71 -5.44
N GLN A 20 -16.11 -41.90 -5.72
CA GLN A 20 -15.16 -40.80 -5.89
C GLN A 20 -15.62 -39.81 -6.98
N LEU A 21 -15.73 -38.54 -6.60
CA LEU A 21 -15.93 -37.45 -7.54
C LEU A 21 -14.66 -37.26 -8.40
N PRO A 22 -14.77 -37.00 -9.72
CA PRO A 22 -13.62 -36.70 -10.57
C PRO A 22 -12.70 -35.62 -9.99
N PRO A 23 -11.40 -35.58 -10.31
CA PRO A 23 -10.48 -34.58 -9.77
C PRO A 23 -10.99 -33.13 -9.93
N PRO A 24 -10.74 -32.19 -8.99
CA PRO A 24 -11.39 -30.87 -9.00
C PRO A 24 -11.28 -30.10 -10.34
N VAL A 25 -10.11 -30.16 -10.98
CA VAL A 25 -9.86 -29.57 -12.32
C VAL A 25 -10.78 -30.16 -13.39
N GLU A 26 -11.08 -31.45 -13.33
CA GLU A 26 -12.02 -32.13 -14.24
C GLU A 26 -13.47 -31.71 -13.96
N ARG A 27 -13.84 -31.50 -12.70
CA ARG A 27 -15.17 -30.95 -12.33
C ARG A 27 -15.41 -29.60 -13.00
N ALA A 28 -14.41 -28.71 -12.96
CA ALA A 28 -14.44 -27.41 -13.62
C ALA A 28 -14.47 -27.54 -15.16
N ARG A 29 -13.58 -28.37 -15.74
CA ARG A 29 -13.52 -28.61 -17.20
C ARG A 29 -14.87 -29.07 -17.75
N LEU A 30 -15.53 -30.02 -17.07
CA LEU A 30 -16.82 -30.58 -17.49
C LEU A 30 -17.94 -29.55 -17.43
N ARG A 31 -17.98 -28.69 -16.39
CA ARG A 31 -18.92 -27.57 -16.31
C ARG A 31 -18.73 -26.59 -17.48
N GLU A 32 -17.49 -26.29 -17.82
CA GLU A 32 -17.15 -25.28 -18.84
C GLU A 32 -17.39 -25.80 -20.25
N ALA A 33 -17.08 -27.07 -20.54
CA ALA A 33 -17.48 -27.74 -21.77
C ALA A 33 -19.01 -27.82 -21.93
N ALA A 34 -19.75 -27.93 -20.80
CA ALA A 34 -21.21 -27.86 -20.80
C ALA A 34 -21.79 -26.42 -20.94
N GLY A 35 -20.96 -25.38 -20.93
CA GLY A 35 -21.39 -23.97 -21.02
C GLY A 35 -22.18 -23.47 -19.81
N ILE A 36 -21.98 -24.08 -18.64
CA ILE A 36 -22.73 -23.77 -17.41
C ILE A 36 -21.91 -22.84 -16.50
N THR A 37 -22.54 -21.81 -15.93
CA THR A 37 -21.91 -20.94 -14.92
C THR A 37 -22.01 -21.57 -13.53
N GLN A 38 -21.02 -21.33 -12.66
CA GLN A 38 -21.04 -21.82 -11.27
C GLN A 38 -22.33 -21.39 -10.53
N ALA A 39 -22.85 -20.19 -10.80
CA ALA A 39 -24.12 -19.73 -10.22
C ALA A 39 -25.34 -20.54 -10.70
N ARG A 40 -25.40 -20.92 -11.99
CA ARG A 40 -26.48 -21.76 -12.53
C ARG A 40 -26.41 -23.19 -11.99
N LEU A 41 -25.19 -23.71 -11.80
CA LEU A 41 -24.96 -25.01 -11.13
C LEU A 41 -25.36 -24.96 -9.64
N ALA A 42 -25.04 -23.87 -8.94
CA ALA A 42 -25.41 -23.67 -7.53
C ALA A 42 -26.93 -23.66 -7.33
N THR A 43 -27.67 -22.95 -8.19
CA THR A 43 -29.15 -22.98 -8.20
C THR A 43 -29.69 -24.40 -8.42
N ALA A 44 -29.12 -25.17 -9.35
CA ALA A 44 -29.55 -26.54 -9.62
C ALA A 44 -29.31 -27.49 -8.43
N LEU A 45 -28.17 -27.36 -7.73
CA LEU A 45 -27.80 -28.14 -6.54
C LEU A 45 -28.37 -27.59 -5.22
N LYS A 46 -29.21 -26.54 -5.28
CA LYS A 46 -29.75 -25.82 -4.10
C LYS A 46 -28.66 -25.50 -3.07
N THR A 47 -27.63 -24.80 -3.51
CA THR A 47 -26.45 -24.40 -2.72
C THR A 47 -25.94 -23.02 -3.19
N THR A 48 -24.83 -22.51 -2.63
CA THR A 48 -24.26 -21.21 -3.01
C THR A 48 -23.22 -21.33 -4.13
N THR A 49 -23.03 -20.25 -4.90
CA THR A 49 -21.96 -20.15 -5.91
C THR A 49 -20.58 -20.38 -5.32
N GLN A 50 -20.33 -19.91 -4.09
CA GLN A 50 -19.06 -20.12 -3.39
C GLN A 50 -18.87 -21.59 -2.99
N THR A 51 -19.94 -22.28 -2.60
CA THR A 51 -19.90 -23.72 -2.30
C THR A 51 -19.53 -24.54 -3.54
N VAL A 52 -20.12 -24.23 -4.70
CA VAL A 52 -19.74 -24.84 -6.00
C VAL A 52 -18.28 -24.52 -6.36
N LYS A 53 -17.84 -23.28 -6.16
CA LYS A 53 -16.44 -22.88 -6.35
C LYS A 53 -15.48 -23.64 -5.41
N ASN A 54 -15.91 -24.00 -4.21
CA ASN A 54 -15.12 -24.83 -3.31
C ASN A 54 -15.06 -26.29 -3.77
N TYR A 55 -16.17 -26.85 -4.29
CA TYR A 55 -16.21 -28.21 -4.88
C TYR A 55 -15.28 -28.34 -6.10
N GLU A 56 -15.27 -27.33 -6.99
CA GLU A 56 -14.41 -27.29 -8.18
C GLU A 56 -12.94 -27.00 -7.87
N ASN A 57 -12.63 -26.50 -6.67
CA ASN A 57 -11.27 -26.25 -6.18
C ASN A 57 -10.79 -27.28 -5.14
N GLY A 58 -11.55 -28.34 -4.86
CA GLY A 58 -11.19 -29.37 -3.87
C GLY A 58 -11.15 -28.90 -2.41
N ARG A 59 -11.70 -27.72 -2.10
CA ARG A 59 -11.70 -27.13 -0.75
C ARG A 59 -12.82 -27.66 0.16
N SER A 60 -13.74 -28.43 -0.40
CA SER A 60 -14.84 -29.11 0.30
C SER A 60 -15.50 -30.09 -0.68
N GLU A 61 -16.13 -31.14 -0.17
CA GLU A 61 -16.92 -32.10 -0.96
C GLU A 61 -18.42 -31.94 -0.64
N PRO A 62 -19.36 -32.17 -1.59
CA PRO A 62 -20.79 -32.25 -1.28
C PRO A 62 -21.11 -33.52 -0.49
N LYS A 63 -21.98 -33.41 0.52
CA LYS A 63 -22.57 -34.57 1.21
C LYS A 63 -23.89 -35.00 0.55
N SER A 64 -24.32 -36.24 0.80
CA SER A 64 -25.66 -36.72 0.41
C SER A 64 -26.77 -35.77 0.93
N PRO A 65 -27.87 -35.52 0.18
CA PRO A 65 -28.20 -36.03 -1.17
C PRO A 65 -27.62 -35.21 -2.33
N ARG A 66 -26.78 -34.19 -2.05
CA ARG A 66 -26.18 -33.35 -3.09
C ARG A 66 -25.03 -34.04 -3.81
N LEU A 67 -24.35 -34.98 -3.13
CA LEU A 67 -23.29 -35.81 -3.68
C LEU A 67 -23.77 -36.59 -4.92
N GLU A 68 -24.81 -37.41 -4.76
CA GLU A 68 -25.43 -38.21 -5.83
C GLU A 68 -25.88 -37.34 -7.02
N ALA A 69 -26.53 -36.21 -6.73
CA ALA A 69 -27.01 -35.28 -7.75
C ALA A 69 -25.86 -34.65 -8.56
N TYR A 70 -24.72 -34.37 -7.91
CA TYR A 70 -23.54 -33.81 -8.56
C TYR A 70 -22.73 -34.87 -9.33
N GLN A 71 -22.53 -36.07 -8.75
CA GLN A 71 -21.94 -37.23 -9.43
C GLN A 71 -22.68 -37.54 -10.73
N ARG A 72 -24.01 -37.67 -10.69
CA ARG A 72 -24.86 -37.95 -11.87
C ARG A 72 -24.72 -36.87 -12.95
N LEU A 73 -24.59 -35.61 -12.55
CA LEU A 73 -24.40 -34.49 -13.49
C LEU A 73 -23.01 -34.52 -14.14
N LEU A 74 -21.95 -34.75 -13.34
CA LEU A 74 -20.58 -34.86 -13.84
C LEU A 74 -20.39 -36.08 -14.75
N GLN A 75 -20.97 -37.24 -14.43
CA GLN A 75 -20.98 -38.42 -15.31
C GLN A 75 -21.68 -38.12 -16.64
N GLY A 76 -22.84 -37.45 -16.61
CA GLY A 76 -23.56 -37.02 -17.81
C GLY A 76 -22.80 -36.01 -18.66
N TRP A 77 -21.96 -35.17 -18.05
CA TRP A 77 -21.04 -34.28 -18.79
C TRP A 77 -19.81 -35.03 -19.31
N ALA A 78 -19.21 -35.95 -18.55
CA ALA A 78 -18.05 -36.74 -18.97
C ALA A 78 -18.34 -37.58 -20.22
N ALA A 79 -19.52 -38.23 -20.26
CA ALA A 79 -19.98 -38.98 -21.43
C ALA A 79 -20.24 -38.11 -22.67
N LYS A 80 -20.54 -36.81 -22.48
CA LYS A 80 -20.83 -35.86 -23.56
C LYS A 80 -19.61 -35.04 -24.01
N TYR A 81 -18.63 -34.86 -23.12
CA TYR A 81 -17.44 -34.03 -23.30
C TYR A 81 -16.15 -34.79 -22.89
N PRO A 82 -15.85 -35.95 -23.52
CA PRO A 82 -14.69 -36.76 -23.18
C PRO A 82 -13.39 -35.95 -23.30
N ALA A 83 -12.42 -36.27 -22.43
CA ALA A 83 -11.11 -35.61 -22.46
C ALA A 83 -10.32 -36.05 -23.71
N PRO A 84 -9.52 -35.14 -24.33
CA PRO A 84 -8.65 -35.52 -25.44
C PRO A 84 -7.56 -36.49 -24.95
N ALA A 85 -7.34 -37.57 -25.70
CA ALA A 85 -6.36 -38.60 -25.35
C ALA A 85 -4.93 -38.03 -25.34
N ARG A 86 -4.17 -38.30 -24.27
CA ARG A 86 -2.72 -38.03 -24.23
C ARG A 86 -2.02 -38.90 -25.27
N ALA A 87 -1.26 -38.29 -26.18
CA ALA A 87 -0.44 -39.00 -27.14
C ALA A 87 0.68 -39.80 -26.45
N GLY A 88 0.94 -41.00 -26.95
CA GLY A 88 1.65 -42.07 -26.25
C GLY A 88 3.08 -41.81 -25.77
N ALA A 89 3.48 -42.59 -24.78
CA ALA A 89 4.89 -42.81 -24.45
C ALA A 89 5.62 -43.54 -25.60
N PRO A 90 6.93 -43.30 -25.79
CA PRO A 90 7.68 -43.90 -26.90
C PRO A 90 7.92 -45.40 -26.70
N ALA A 91 7.74 -46.18 -27.78
CA ALA A 91 8.17 -47.57 -27.86
C ALA A 91 9.68 -47.69 -28.14
N ARG A 92 10.25 -48.88 -27.91
CA ARG A 92 11.70 -49.15 -28.00
C ARG A 92 12.10 -49.84 -29.31
N ASP A 93 13.29 -49.44 -29.77
CA ASP A 93 14.25 -50.20 -30.61
C ASP A 93 13.83 -50.59 -32.05
N PRO A 94 14.78 -50.91 -32.97
CA PRO A 94 16.25 -50.86 -32.87
C PRO A 94 16.92 -49.89 -33.88
N ALA A 95 18.25 -49.73 -33.78
CA ALA A 95 19.07 -48.93 -34.69
C ALA A 95 19.50 -49.68 -35.97
N PRO A 96 19.91 -48.93 -37.01
CA PRO A 96 21.19 -49.23 -37.68
C PRO A 96 22.10 -47.99 -37.77
N ALA A 97 23.37 -48.18 -38.13
CA ALA A 97 24.39 -47.12 -38.18
C ALA A 97 25.14 -47.09 -39.53
N ARG A 98 25.59 -45.89 -39.94
CA ARG A 98 27.00 -45.55 -40.31
C ARG A 98 27.17 -44.15 -40.92
N ASP A 99 28.21 -43.47 -40.44
CA ASP A 99 29.17 -42.58 -41.11
C ASP A 99 28.77 -41.72 -42.32
N ALA A 100 28.80 -40.40 -42.12
CA ALA A 100 29.46 -39.44 -43.02
C ALA A 100 29.81 -38.15 -42.25
N ALA A 101 30.97 -37.54 -42.50
CA ALA A 101 31.43 -36.32 -41.80
C ALA A 101 31.45 -35.10 -42.74
N VAL A 102 30.99 -33.94 -42.24
CA VAL A 102 31.15 -32.63 -42.89
C VAL A 102 31.52 -31.56 -41.84
N VAL A 103 32.36 -30.61 -42.25
CA VAL A 103 33.06 -29.61 -41.43
C VAL A 103 32.10 -28.55 -40.84
N PRO A 104 32.31 -28.06 -39.60
CA PRO A 104 31.61 -26.87 -39.09
C PRO A 104 32.14 -25.58 -39.74
N VAL A 105 31.23 -24.64 -40.04
CA VAL A 105 31.56 -23.29 -40.53
C VAL A 105 31.63 -22.32 -39.34
N ALA A 106 32.70 -21.53 -39.25
CA ALA A 106 32.87 -20.52 -38.21
C ALA A 106 32.15 -19.20 -38.57
N VAL A 107 31.53 -18.58 -37.56
CA VAL A 107 30.90 -17.25 -37.59
C VAL A 107 31.38 -16.49 -36.33
N PRO A 108 31.76 -15.19 -36.41
CA PRO A 108 32.73 -14.63 -35.47
C PRO A 108 32.19 -14.18 -34.11
N GLN A 109 33.12 -14.11 -33.16
CA GLN A 109 32.96 -13.68 -31.78
C GLN A 109 32.97 -12.13 -31.67
N PRO A 110 31.98 -11.49 -31.00
CA PRO A 110 32.06 -10.08 -30.63
C PRO A 110 33.07 -9.80 -29.52
N GLU A 111 33.61 -8.59 -29.49
CA GLU A 111 34.72 -8.18 -28.62
C GLU A 111 34.34 -7.96 -27.14
N ALA A 112 35.32 -8.11 -26.24
CA ALA A 112 35.15 -7.88 -24.82
C ALA A 112 35.21 -6.37 -24.46
N PRO A 113 34.25 -5.83 -23.69
CA PRO A 113 34.35 -4.46 -23.16
C PRO A 113 35.51 -4.31 -22.16
N ALA A 114 36.19 -3.17 -22.21
CA ALA A 114 37.41 -2.93 -21.43
C ALA A 114 37.18 -2.84 -19.91
N THR A 115 38.18 -3.27 -19.14
CA THR A 115 38.31 -3.00 -17.70
C THR A 115 38.41 -1.49 -17.44
N PHE A 116 37.41 -0.90 -16.77
CA PHE A 116 37.44 0.52 -16.44
C PHE A 116 38.28 0.82 -15.18
N THR A 117 39.47 1.37 -15.38
CA THR A 117 40.25 2.02 -14.33
C THR A 117 39.87 3.49 -14.20
N GLY A 118 39.15 3.86 -13.14
CA GLY A 118 38.93 5.26 -12.77
C GLY A 118 40.21 5.94 -12.26
N PRO A 119 40.37 7.27 -12.43
CA PRO A 119 41.59 7.99 -12.06
C PRO A 119 41.76 8.15 -10.54
N ALA A 120 43.01 8.17 -10.07
CA ALA A 120 43.36 8.28 -8.66
C ALA A 120 44.01 9.63 -8.32
N ALA A 121 43.55 10.29 -7.25
CA ALA A 121 44.28 11.31 -6.49
C ALA A 121 43.56 11.62 -5.16
N PRO A 122 44.29 11.99 -4.09
CA PRO A 122 45.50 11.37 -3.56
C PRO A 122 45.27 10.79 -2.15
N ALA A 123 46.26 10.07 -1.59
CA ALA A 123 46.10 9.31 -0.35
C ALA A 123 46.42 10.09 0.94
N ALA A 124 45.71 9.74 2.03
CA ALA A 124 46.12 10.00 3.41
C ALA A 124 45.63 8.87 4.35
N THR A 125 46.59 8.15 4.94
CA THR A 125 46.51 7.33 6.19
C THR A 125 45.25 6.50 6.52
N ALA A 126 45.45 5.19 6.68
CA ALA A 126 44.55 4.25 7.36
C ALA A 126 45.24 3.66 8.61
N PRO A 127 44.58 2.86 9.48
CA PRO A 127 43.15 2.52 9.55
C PRO A 127 42.50 2.88 10.92
N VAL A 128 41.17 2.73 11.02
CA VAL A 128 40.44 2.72 12.31
C VAL A 128 39.64 1.41 12.41
N ALA A 129 39.57 0.85 13.62
CA ALA A 129 38.87 -0.41 13.91
C ALA A 129 37.34 -0.26 14.01
N ALA A 130 36.65 -1.38 14.25
CA ALA A 130 35.18 -1.51 14.13
C ALA A 130 34.37 -0.99 15.35
N ALA A 131 33.04 -1.13 15.23
CA ALA A 131 31.97 -0.83 16.20
C ALA A 131 31.50 0.66 16.27
N PRO A 132 30.39 0.99 16.96
CA PRO A 132 29.05 0.53 16.55
C PRO A 132 27.99 1.67 16.48
N ALA A 133 26.71 1.30 16.52
CA ALA A 133 25.51 2.14 16.33
C ALA A 133 25.51 3.53 17.02
N ALA A 134 25.07 4.55 16.27
CA ALA A 134 24.96 5.92 16.75
C ALA A 134 23.67 6.17 17.57
N THR A 135 23.82 6.40 18.86
CA THR A 135 22.83 7.07 19.72
C THR A 135 22.88 8.60 19.53
N ALA A 136 21.75 9.28 19.73
CA ALA A 136 21.73 10.73 19.84
C ALA A 136 22.27 11.17 21.22
N PRO A 137 22.98 12.31 21.34
CA PRO A 137 23.66 12.70 22.57
C PRO A 137 22.72 13.24 23.64
N GLU A 138 22.92 12.79 24.88
CA GLU A 138 22.31 13.31 26.10
C GLU A 138 23.29 14.32 26.75
N ALA A 139 22.79 15.46 27.24
CA ALA A 139 23.65 16.53 27.76
C ALA A 139 24.09 16.25 29.20
N ALA A 140 25.39 16.43 29.49
CA ALA A 140 25.98 16.07 30.78
C ALA A 140 25.51 16.98 31.94
N ALA A 141 25.30 16.37 33.12
CA ALA A 141 25.04 17.08 34.36
C ALA A 141 26.33 17.64 34.99
N SER A 142 26.20 18.73 35.76
CA SER A 142 27.24 19.24 36.65
C SER A 142 26.82 19.04 38.11
N ALA A 143 27.78 18.78 39.00
CA ALA A 143 27.54 18.38 40.38
C ALA A 143 27.29 19.56 41.34
N ALA A 144 26.64 19.31 42.49
CA ALA A 144 26.33 20.32 43.49
C ALA A 144 26.33 19.75 44.94
N ALA A 145 26.86 20.54 45.88
CA ALA A 145 26.70 20.43 47.35
C ALA A 145 27.32 21.68 48.02
N PRO A 146 26.99 22.06 49.29
CA PRO A 146 25.91 21.60 50.17
C PRO A 146 24.97 22.75 50.67
N PRO A 147 23.87 22.46 51.40
CA PRO A 147 22.90 23.46 51.92
C PRO A 147 22.94 23.67 53.47
N VAL A 148 22.39 24.80 53.98
CA VAL A 148 22.26 25.11 55.42
C VAL A 148 20.96 25.88 55.77
N GLN A 149 20.05 25.24 56.54
CA GLN A 149 19.06 25.73 57.55
C GLN A 149 18.08 26.92 57.25
N VAL A 150 16.73 26.83 57.23
CA VAL A 150 15.63 26.60 58.24
C VAL A 150 15.29 27.78 59.22
N PRO A 151 14.05 27.95 59.80
CA PRO A 151 12.68 27.77 59.28
C PRO A 151 11.69 29.03 59.45
N PRO A 152 10.50 29.07 60.14
CA PRO A 152 9.21 29.51 59.49
C PRO A 152 8.22 30.46 60.26
N VAL A 153 6.97 30.62 59.75
CA VAL A 153 5.64 30.93 60.42
C VAL A 153 5.03 32.38 60.43
N GLN A 154 3.81 32.48 59.86
CA GLN A 154 2.52 33.21 60.18
C GLN A 154 2.46 34.55 61.00
N ALA A 155 1.39 35.40 60.96
CA ALA A 155 0.31 35.73 60.00
C ALA A 155 -0.62 36.91 60.46
N ALA A 156 -1.24 37.64 59.51
CA ALA A 156 -2.49 38.47 59.64
C ALA A 156 -2.47 39.74 60.56
N PRO A 157 -3.52 40.62 60.63
CA PRO A 157 -4.83 40.62 59.96
C PRO A 157 -5.41 41.98 59.39
N ARG A 158 -6.40 41.86 58.48
CA ARG A 158 -7.64 42.68 58.25
C ARG A 158 -7.61 44.24 58.23
N ARG A 159 -7.95 44.91 57.11
CA ARG A 159 -9.33 45.31 56.59
C ARG A 159 -9.67 46.78 56.98
N ALA A 160 -10.39 47.65 56.25
CA ALA A 160 -11.31 47.57 55.09
C ALA A 160 -10.83 48.46 53.89
N ALA A 161 -11.58 49.18 53.02
CA ALA A 161 -13.01 49.55 52.87
C ALA A 161 -13.48 49.62 51.37
N ARG A 162 -14.36 50.59 50.99
CA ARG A 162 -15.08 50.74 49.68
C ARG A 162 -15.82 52.11 49.60
N PRO A 163 -16.54 52.52 48.52
CA PRO A 163 -16.84 51.90 47.21
C PRO A 163 -16.69 52.85 45.97
N VAL A 164 -17.39 52.52 44.84
CA VAL A 164 -17.63 53.33 43.60
C VAL A 164 -16.52 53.18 42.52
N THR A 165 -16.72 52.76 41.25
CA THR A 165 -17.94 52.33 40.50
C THR A 165 -17.70 51.25 39.39
N ARG A 166 -18.69 51.09 38.48
CA ARG A 166 -18.86 50.24 37.27
C ARG A 166 -17.88 50.51 36.09
N PRO A 167 -17.87 49.67 35.02
CA PRO A 167 -18.42 48.31 34.85
C PRO A 167 -17.34 47.25 34.48
N ALA A 168 -17.75 45.98 34.31
CA ALA A 168 -16.84 44.84 34.16
C ALA A 168 -16.55 44.41 32.71
N THR A 169 -15.38 43.81 32.50
CA THR A 169 -15.10 42.82 31.45
C THR A 169 -14.73 41.47 32.12
N SER A 170 -14.96 40.37 31.41
CA SER A 170 -14.90 39.01 31.96
C SER A 170 -13.48 38.41 32.01
N SER A 171 -13.34 37.35 32.81
CA SER A 171 -12.08 36.67 33.12
C SER A 171 -11.41 36.02 31.89
N ARG A 172 -10.13 36.29 31.68
CA ARG A 172 -9.26 35.51 30.78
C ARG A 172 -8.67 34.31 31.53
N GLN A 173 -8.94 33.10 31.06
CA GLN A 173 -8.00 31.97 31.23
C GLN A 173 -6.84 32.10 30.23
N PRO A 174 -5.68 31.47 30.46
CA PRO A 174 -4.55 31.52 29.54
C PRO A 174 -4.86 30.66 28.30
N ALA A 175 -4.94 31.28 27.12
CA ALA A 175 -5.06 30.53 25.87
C ALA A 175 -3.74 29.81 25.56
N ALA A 176 -3.84 28.53 25.16
CA ALA A 176 -2.72 27.84 24.52
C ALA A 176 -2.30 28.60 23.25
N ARG A 177 -0.99 28.65 22.97
CA ARG A 177 -0.47 29.30 21.77
C ARG A 177 -0.88 28.51 20.53
N LYS A 178 -1.97 28.91 19.88
CA LYS A 178 -2.28 28.53 18.51
C LYS A 178 -1.04 28.79 17.65
N ALA A 179 -0.55 27.79 16.94
CA ALA A 179 0.45 28.03 15.90
C ALA A 179 -0.17 28.97 14.86
N THR A 180 0.54 30.02 14.47
CA THR A 180 0.11 30.87 13.36
C THR A 180 0.10 30.03 12.09
N ALA A 181 -1.01 30.03 11.35
CA ALA A 181 -1.00 29.54 10.00
C ALA A 181 0.04 30.33 9.18
N PRO A 182 0.72 29.73 8.20
CA PRO A 182 1.53 30.51 7.26
C PRO A 182 0.62 31.50 6.53
N ASP A 183 1.10 32.73 6.33
CA ASP A 183 0.36 33.72 5.53
C ASP A 183 0.05 33.14 4.14
N PRO A 184 -1.15 33.38 3.59
CA PRO A 184 -1.54 32.84 2.29
C PRO A 184 -0.60 33.37 1.20
N ASP A 185 -0.24 32.48 0.26
CA ASP A 185 0.60 32.85 -0.89
C ASP A 185 -0.10 33.98 -1.67
N PRO A 186 0.55 35.13 -1.94
CA PRO A 186 -0.08 36.23 -2.67
C PRO A 186 -0.59 35.88 -4.08
N CYS A 187 -0.13 34.76 -4.67
CA CYS A 187 -0.67 34.24 -5.92
C CYS A 187 -1.95 33.40 -5.76
N PHE A 188 -2.28 32.94 -4.55
CA PHE A 188 -3.39 32.03 -4.24
C PHE A 188 -4.11 32.42 -2.94
N PRO A 189 -4.67 33.64 -2.84
CA PRO A 189 -5.20 34.20 -1.59
C PRO A 189 -6.37 33.41 -0.98
N HIS A 190 -7.07 32.59 -1.77
CA HIS A 190 -8.22 31.79 -1.30
C HIS A 190 -7.91 30.29 -1.19
N GLY A 191 -6.63 29.89 -1.32
CA GLY A 191 -6.18 28.53 -1.06
C GLY A 191 -6.38 27.53 -2.22
N PRO A 192 -6.20 26.23 -1.96
CA PRO A 192 -6.06 25.20 -2.99
C PRO A 192 -7.34 24.83 -3.76
N LEU A 193 -8.51 25.07 -3.16
CA LEU A 193 -9.79 24.56 -3.63
C LEU A 193 -10.97 25.32 -3.02
N ALA A 194 -12.14 25.16 -3.66
CA ALA A 194 -13.43 25.51 -3.05
C ALA A 194 -14.49 24.42 -3.34
N VAL A 195 -15.46 24.29 -2.45
CA VAL A 195 -16.67 23.47 -2.63
C VAL A 195 -17.81 24.40 -3.04
N LEU A 196 -18.32 24.27 -4.25
CA LEU A 196 -19.44 25.04 -4.77
C LEU A 196 -20.76 24.32 -4.47
N ASP A 197 -21.73 25.05 -3.91
CA ASP A 197 -23.11 24.59 -3.74
C ASP A 197 -24.12 25.27 -4.70
N GLY A 198 -25.34 24.75 -4.76
CA GLY A 198 -26.39 25.17 -5.70
C GLY A 198 -26.95 26.57 -5.46
N ASP A 199 -26.77 27.18 -4.30
CA ASP A 199 -27.08 28.61 -4.10
C ASP A 199 -26.15 29.50 -4.95
N GLY A 200 -24.88 29.12 -5.08
CA GLY A 200 -23.80 29.89 -5.71
C GLY A 200 -22.60 30.12 -4.80
N SER A 201 -22.68 29.74 -3.51
CA SER A 201 -21.60 29.85 -2.54
C SER A 201 -20.49 28.84 -2.82
N ALA A 202 -19.27 29.33 -3.00
CA ALA A 202 -18.05 28.54 -3.11
C ALA A 202 -17.26 28.64 -1.80
N TYR A 203 -17.37 27.61 -0.97
CA TYR A 203 -16.72 27.49 0.34
C TYR A 203 -15.24 27.10 0.18
N GLY A 204 -14.34 28.00 0.51
CA GLY A 204 -12.88 27.80 0.51
C GLY A 204 -12.34 27.30 1.85
N THR A 205 -11.02 27.33 2.03
CA THR A 205 -10.40 26.99 3.32
C THR A 205 -10.60 28.10 4.35
N ASP A 206 -10.39 27.78 5.63
CA ASP A 206 -10.34 28.75 6.74
C ASP A 206 -11.61 29.63 6.93
N GLY A 207 -12.75 29.18 6.38
CA GLY A 207 -14.03 29.88 6.45
C GLY A 207 -14.26 30.93 5.36
N ILE A 208 -13.42 30.96 4.32
CA ILE A 208 -13.64 31.79 3.13
C ILE A 208 -14.90 31.30 2.40
N VAL A 209 -15.75 32.23 1.96
CA VAL A 209 -16.87 31.97 1.04
C VAL A 209 -16.80 32.98 -0.09
N LEU A 210 -16.84 32.50 -1.33
CA LEU A 210 -16.83 33.30 -2.54
C LEU A 210 -18.18 33.19 -3.25
N ASP A 211 -18.65 34.29 -3.85
CA ASP A 211 -19.79 34.27 -4.77
C ASP A 211 -19.34 33.75 -6.15
N CYS A 212 -20.03 32.73 -6.66
CA CYS A 212 -19.73 32.10 -7.94
C CYS A 212 -20.89 32.35 -8.95
N PRO A 213 -20.76 33.33 -9.85
CA PRO A 213 -21.83 33.71 -10.79
C PRO A 213 -21.99 32.75 -11.98
N ALA A 214 -21.28 31.61 -12.00
CA ALA A 214 -21.24 30.70 -13.13
C ALA A 214 -22.55 29.90 -13.29
N ALA A 215 -23.16 29.96 -14.47
CA ALA A 215 -24.32 29.15 -14.85
C ALA A 215 -23.92 27.90 -15.65
N THR A 216 -22.69 27.85 -16.19
CA THR A 216 -22.17 26.75 -16.99
C THR A 216 -20.79 26.30 -16.51
N VAL A 217 -20.42 25.05 -16.81
CA VAL A 217 -19.07 24.51 -16.52
C VAL A 217 -17.95 25.30 -17.22
N VAL A 218 -18.23 25.94 -18.36
CA VAL A 218 -17.25 26.80 -19.05
C VAL A 218 -17.01 28.09 -18.27
N GLU A 219 -18.07 28.77 -17.84
CA GLU A 219 -17.96 29.97 -17.00
C GLU A 219 -17.29 29.67 -15.67
N LEU A 220 -17.62 28.54 -15.03
CA LEU A 220 -16.97 28.09 -13.79
C LEU A 220 -15.45 27.97 -13.97
N VAL A 221 -14.99 27.37 -15.08
CA VAL A 221 -13.56 27.21 -15.38
C VAL A 221 -12.89 28.56 -15.66
N GLU A 222 -13.57 29.51 -16.30
CA GLU A 222 -13.00 30.84 -16.55
C GLU A 222 -12.97 31.72 -15.29
N TRP A 223 -14.03 31.72 -14.46
CA TRP A 223 -14.07 32.35 -13.12
C TRP A 223 -12.98 31.77 -12.20
N THR A 224 -12.84 30.43 -12.18
CA THR A 224 -11.81 29.75 -11.38
C THR A 224 -10.41 30.27 -11.72
N LEU A 225 -10.11 30.46 -13.00
CA LEU A 225 -8.77 30.86 -13.47
C LEU A 225 -8.51 32.38 -13.48
N ARG A 226 -9.53 33.23 -13.27
CA ARG A 226 -9.40 34.70 -13.37
C ARG A 226 -9.74 35.46 -12.10
N GLU A 227 -10.72 34.96 -11.34
CA GLU A 227 -11.40 35.71 -10.27
C GLU A 227 -11.34 34.98 -8.93
N SER A 228 -11.40 33.64 -8.93
CA SER A 228 -11.51 32.86 -7.69
C SER A 228 -10.29 32.92 -6.76
N GLY A 229 -9.10 33.30 -7.24
CA GLY A 229 -7.87 33.33 -6.44
C GLY A 229 -7.39 31.95 -5.95
N LEU A 230 -7.87 30.85 -6.55
CA LEU A 230 -7.58 29.48 -6.12
C LEU A 230 -6.33 28.88 -6.78
N GLY A 231 -5.65 27.99 -6.04
CA GLY A 231 -4.52 27.18 -6.47
C GLY A 231 -3.54 26.91 -5.33
N ALA A 232 -2.40 26.26 -5.60
CA ALA A 232 -1.38 26.06 -4.57
C ALA A 232 0.06 26.16 -5.11
N PRO A 233 1.01 26.68 -4.31
CA PRO A 233 2.40 26.78 -4.71
C PRO A 233 3.05 25.40 -4.95
N LYS A 234 4.02 25.37 -5.86
CA LYS A 234 4.81 24.18 -6.19
C LYS A 234 5.54 23.60 -4.96
N LEU A 235 5.38 22.30 -4.71
CA LEU A 235 6.07 21.58 -3.61
C LEU A 235 7.58 21.40 -3.83
N ASN A 236 8.09 21.68 -5.03
CA ASN A 236 9.52 21.65 -5.37
C ASN A 236 9.87 22.86 -6.25
N ARG A 237 11.08 23.43 -6.10
CA ARG A 237 11.57 24.56 -6.91
C ARG A 237 11.49 24.34 -8.43
N TYR A 238 11.68 23.10 -8.90
CA TYR A 238 11.54 22.69 -10.31
C TYR A 238 10.14 22.17 -10.67
N GLY A 239 9.26 22.02 -9.67
CA GLY A 239 7.88 21.60 -9.85
C GLY A 239 6.99 22.68 -10.46
N LYS A 240 5.71 22.34 -10.60
CA LYS A 240 4.66 23.24 -11.09
C LYS A 240 3.69 23.51 -9.94
N ASN A 241 3.07 24.69 -9.95
CA ASN A 241 1.96 24.97 -9.04
C ASN A 241 0.83 23.96 -9.28
N SER A 242 0.09 23.62 -8.22
CA SER A 242 -1.10 22.78 -8.32
C SER A 242 -2.18 23.53 -9.09
N ASP A 243 -2.94 22.79 -9.91
CA ASP A 243 -4.16 23.34 -10.49
C ASP A 243 -5.18 23.63 -9.36
N PRO A 244 -6.01 24.68 -9.46
CA PRO A 244 -7.17 24.84 -8.59
C PRO A 244 -8.14 23.67 -8.77
N LEU A 245 -8.81 23.31 -7.68
CA LEU A 245 -9.86 22.31 -7.61
C LEU A 245 -11.20 22.95 -7.24
N ILE A 246 -12.24 22.74 -8.04
CA ILE A 246 -13.62 22.97 -7.62
C ILE A 246 -14.27 21.62 -7.32
N VAL A 247 -14.90 21.52 -6.16
CA VAL A 247 -15.71 20.38 -5.75
C VAL A 247 -17.18 20.77 -5.92
N LEU A 248 -17.98 19.90 -6.53
CA LEU A 248 -19.40 20.17 -6.82
C LEU A 248 -20.28 19.28 -5.94
N THR A 249 -21.19 19.90 -5.19
CA THR A 249 -22.35 19.22 -4.59
C THR A 249 -23.30 18.73 -5.69
N ALA A 250 -24.25 17.87 -5.32
CA ALA A 250 -25.28 17.38 -6.26
C ALA A 250 -26.11 18.54 -6.86
N SER A 251 -26.48 19.50 -6.01
CA SER A 251 -27.19 20.74 -6.33
C SER A 251 -26.39 21.65 -7.27
N ALA A 252 -25.09 21.86 -7.01
CA ALA A 252 -24.22 22.62 -7.91
C ALA A 252 -24.03 21.94 -9.26
N ALA A 253 -23.86 20.62 -9.28
CA ALA A 253 -23.72 19.85 -10.52
C ALA A 253 -24.97 20.01 -11.42
N VAL A 254 -26.17 19.87 -10.85
CA VAL A 254 -27.45 20.07 -11.57
C VAL A 254 -27.59 21.50 -12.08
N LYS A 255 -27.26 22.52 -11.27
CA LYS A 255 -27.29 23.94 -11.67
C LYS A 255 -26.38 24.24 -12.88
N LEU A 256 -25.23 23.56 -12.98
CA LEU A 256 -24.26 23.70 -14.07
C LEU A 256 -24.59 22.82 -15.31
N GLY A 257 -25.74 22.15 -15.33
CA GLY A 257 -26.19 21.32 -16.46
C GLY A 257 -25.59 19.91 -16.49
N LEU A 258 -25.04 19.42 -15.38
CA LEU A 258 -24.63 18.02 -15.22
C LEU A 258 -25.79 17.19 -14.62
N PRO A 259 -25.95 15.91 -14.99
CA PRO A 259 -26.92 15.04 -14.31
C PRO A 259 -26.49 14.79 -12.84
N GLU A 260 -27.46 14.74 -11.92
CA GLU A 260 -27.19 14.50 -10.48
C GLU A 260 -26.34 13.25 -10.27
N ARG A 261 -26.62 12.18 -11.02
CA ARG A 261 -25.90 10.90 -11.00
C ARG A 261 -25.68 10.43 -12.44
N LEU A 262 -24.64 9.63 -12.68
CA LEU A 262 -24.40 9.05 -14.01
C LEU A 262 -25.53 8.08 -14.41
N GLU A 263 -26.12 8.31 -15.57
CA GLU A 263 -27.35 7.63 -16.00
C GLU A 263 -27.11 6.50 -17.01
N GLY A 264 -28.12 5.65 -17.20
CA GLY A 264 -28.03 4.49 -18.10
C GLY A 264 -26.94 3.47 -17.72
N ARG A 265 -26.74 2.47 -18.58
CA ARG A 265 -25.82 1.34 -18.30
C ARG A 265 -24.35 1.65 -18.62
N GLU A 266 -24.10 2.52 -19.59
CA GLU A 266 -22.75 2.78 -20.09
C GLU A 266 -22.02 3.89 -19.32
N GLN A 267 -22.70 4.97 -18.90
CA GLN A 267 -22.07 6.00 -18.07
C GLN A 267 -21.66 5.42 -16.71
N ARG A 268 -22.54 4.62 -16.07
CA ARG A 268 -22.22 3.88 -14.84
C ARG A 268 -21.13 2.81 -14.98
N ARG A 269 -20.83 2.35 -16.20
CA ARG A 269 -19.75 1.39 -16.48
C ARG A 269 -18.42 2.08 -16.83
N SER A 270 -18.48 3.22 -17.52
CA SER A 270 -17.31 3.99 -17.96
C SER A 270 -16.91 5.11 -17.02
N LEU A 271 -17.75 5.40 -16.01
CA LEU A 271 -17.62 6.50 -15.04
C LEU A 271 -17.33 7.85 -15.71
N ARG A 272 -18.05 8.13 -16.80
CA ARG A 272 -17.98 9.39 -17.55
C ARG A 272 -19.27 9.68 -18.32
N LEU A 273 -19.47 10.95 -18.64
CA LEU A 273 -20.47 11.40 -19.61
C LEU A 273 -20.14 10.93 -21.04
N PRO A 274 -21.15 10.77 -21.92
CA PRO A 274 -20.96 10.61 -23.36
C PRO A 274 -20.24 11.80 -24.01
N GLU A 275 -19.63 11.58 -25.18
CA GLU A 275 -18.86 12.61 -25.90
C GLU A 275 -19.76 13.63 -26.61
N ASP A 276 -21.00 13.25 -26.90
CA ASP A 276 -22.12 14.06 -27.42
C ASP A 276 -22.95 14.74 -26.31
N HIS A 277 -22.57 14.59 -25.03
CA HIS A 277 -23.29 15.27 -23.93
C HIS A 277 -23.15 16.80 -24.06
N PRO A 278 -24.24 17.60 -23.90
CA PRO A 278 -24.21 19.05 -24.16
C PRO A 278 -23.09 19.82 -23.44
N VAL A 279 -22.78 19.47 -22.18
CA VAL A 279 -21.67 20.08 -21.43
C VAL A 279 -20.29 19.73 -22.02
N VAL A 280 -20.11 18.50 -22.53
CA VAL A 280 -18.85 18.07 -23.18
C VAL A 280 -18.68 18.81 -24.51
N GLU A 281 -19.76 18.97 -25.28
CA GLU A 281 -19.75 19.81 -26.47
C GLU A 281 -19.44 21.29 -26.15
N GLN A 282 -20.05 21.87 -25.11
CA GLN A 282 -19.78 23.26 -24.69
C GLN A 282 -18.30 23.46 -24.34
N VAL A 283 -17.71 22.56 -23.56
CA VAL A 283 -16.27 22.56 -23.22
C VAL A 283 -15.41 22.52 -24.50
N GLY A 284 -15.75 21.65 -25.46
CA GLY A 284 -15.07 21.56 -26.75
C GLY A 284 -15.20 22.82 -27.62
N ARG A 285 -16.43 23.35 -27.75
CA ARG A 285 -16.75 24.59 -28.50
C ARG A 285 -16.00 25.80 -27.91
N ALA A 286 -15.87 25.87 -26.58
CA ALA A 286 -15.07 26.85 -25.85
C ALA A 286 -13.54 26.62 -25.90
N LYS A 287 -13.08 25.71 -26.77
CA LYS A 287 -11.67 25.36 -27.03
C LYS A 287 -10.91 24.83 -25.81
N TRP A 288 -11.62 24.37 -24.78
CA TRP A 288 -11.07 23.59 -23.69
C TRP A 288 -10.89 22.12 -24.11
N ARG A 289 -10.14 21.36 -23.33
CA ARG A 289 -9.85 19.94 -23.55
C ARG A 289 -10.09 19.16 -22.26
N LEU A 290 -10.50 17.90 -22.44
CA LEU A 290 -10.57 16.88 -21.40
C LEU A 290 -9.42 15.88 -21.57
N THR A 291 -9.15 15.07 -20.55
CA THR A 291 -8.23 13.93 -20.67
C THR A 291 -8.91 12.74 -21.34
N GLN A 292 -8.16 11.68 -21.66
CA GLN A 292 -8.71 10.42 -22.19
C GLN A 292 -9.80 9.78 -21.28
N ARG A 293 -9.82 10.10 -19.98
CA ARG A 293 -10.89 9.67 -19.06
C ARG A 293 -12.23 10.37 -19.31
N GLY A 294 -12.27 11.43 -20.12
CA GLY A 294 -13.48 12.20 -20.43
C GLY A 294 -13.91 13.11 -19.27
N PHE A 295 -15.22 13.33 -19.16
CA PHE A 295 -15.85 14.09 -18.07
C PHE A 295 -16.49 13.09 -17.09
N GLY A 296 -15.72 12.68 -16.08
CA GLY A 296 -16.14 11.72 -15.03
C GLY A 296 -16.10 12.33 -13.63
N PRO A 297 -16.19 11.52 -12.56
CA PRO A 297 -16.19 11.97 -11.16
C PRO A 297 -15.02 12.90 -10.83
N TRP A 298 -13.87 12.65 -11.48
CA TRP A 298 -12.76 13.58 -11.57
C TRP A 298 -12.58 14.03 -13.03
N ALA A 299 -13.02 15.24 -13.35
CA ALA A 299 -12.81 15.86 -14.65
C ALA A 299 -11.65 16.87 -14.60
N ARG A 300 -10.85 16.92 -15.67
CA ARG A 300 -9.75 17.87 -15.81
C ARG A 300 -9.95 18.68 -17.08
N VAL A 301 -10.27 19.97 -16.91
CA VAL A 301 -10.54 20.90 -18.01
C VAL A 301 -9.31 21.78 -18.23
N TYR A 302 -8.71 21.75 -19.42
CA TYR A 302 -7.44 22.43 -19.67
C TYR A 302 -7.27 22.93 -21.12
N ARG A 303 -6.39 23.91 -21.33
CA ARG A 303 -5.88 24.30 -22.65
C ARG A 303 -4.42 23.87 -22.78
N LYS A 304 -3.90 23.74 -24.01
CA LYS A 304 -2.46 23.55 -24.22
C LYS A 304 -1.73 24.78 -23.66
N ALA A 305 -0.78 24.57 -22.75
CA ALA A 305 -0.04 25.67 -22.13
C ALA A 305 0.70 26.50 -23.18
N GLN A 306 0.70 27.82 -23.00
CA GLN A 306 1.41 28.76 -23.87
C GLN A 306 2.55 29.40 -23.07
N GLY A 307 3.79 29.09 -23.44
CA GLY A 307 4.96 29.50 -22.67
C GLY A 307 4.93 28.95 -21.23
N ARG A 308 4.71 29.83 -20.25
CA ARG A 308 4.59 29.47 -18.83
C ARG A 308 3.14 29.32 -18.36
N ASP A 309 2.16 29.76 -19.14
CA ASP A 309 0.79 29.92 -18.68
C ASP A 309 0.01 28.61 -18.85
N ARG A 310 -0.24 27.97 -17.72
CA ARG A 310 -0.98 26.70 -17.59
C ARG A 310 -2.43 26.99 -17.21
N GLN A 311 -3.32 27.03 -18.20
CA GLN A 311 -4.76 27.12 -17.98
C GLN A 311 -5.35 25.72 -17.76
N CYS A 312 -5.66 25.38 -16.51
CA CYS A 312 -6.15 24.06 -16.13
C CYS A 312 -6.90 24.10 -14.79
N VAL A 313 -8.07 23.45 -14.72
CA VAL A 313 -8.89 23.30 -13.51
C VAL A 313 -9.20 21.81 -13.30
N GLN A 314 -9.18 21.37 -12.04
CA GLN A 314 -9.70 20.06 -11.64
C GLN A 314 -11.14 20.23 -11.13
N LEU A 315 -12.03 19.30 -11.47
CA LEU A 315 -13.40 19.24 -10.98
C LEU A 315 -13.62 17.88 -10.29
N ALA A 316 -14.23 17.90 -9.11
CA ALA A 316 -14.65 16.69 -8.38
C ALA A 316 -16.17 16.72 -8.17
N ILE A 317 -16.91 15.73 -8.67
CA ILE A 317 -18.38 15.67 -8.54
C ILE A 317 -18.76 14.67 -7.44
N LEU A 318 -19.20 15.17 -6.29
CA LEU A 318 -19.45 14.36 -5.09
C LEU A 318 -20.47 13.25 -5.33
N SER A 319 -21.59 13.59 -5.97
CA SER A 319 -22.69 12.68 -6.28
C SER A 319 -22.36 11.60 -7.33
N TRP A 320 -21.14 11.63 -7.89
CA TRP A 320 -20.62 10.61 -8.82
C TRP A 320 -19.50 9.77 -8.19
N ASP A 321 -19.37 9.73 -6.85
CA ASP A 321 -18.33 8.97 -6.13
C ASP A 321 -16.90 9.49 -6.40
N ALA A 322 -16.74 10.82 -6.42
CA ALA A 322 -15.42 11.46 -6.51
C ALA A 322 -14.61 11.32 -5.20
N LEU A 323 -15.28 11.30 -4.06
CA LEU A 323 -14.70 11.01 -2.75
C LEU A 323 -15.23 9.65 -2.28
N ASP A 324 -14.46 8.60 -2.55
CA ASP A 324 -14.85 7.23 -2.21
C ASP A 324 -14.90 7.01 -0.69
N GLU A 325 -15.97 6.39 -0.20
CA GLU A 325 -16.24 6.18 1.24
C GLU A 325 -15.12 5.37 1.96
N ARG A 326 -14.31 4.59 1.22
CA ARG A 326 -13.14 3.88 1.77
C ARG A 326 -11.98 4.82 2.11
N SER A 327 -11.80 5.88 1.32
CA SER A 327 -10.76 6.89 1.49
C SER A 327 -11.22 8.11 2.27
N TRP A 328 -12.50 8.47 2.16
CA TRP A 328 -13.10 9.72 2.63
C TRP A 328 -14.39 9.47 3.42
N PRO A 329 -14.34 8.65 4.49
CA PRO A 329 -15.54 8.16 5.17
C PRO A 329 -16.43 9.29 5.69
N GLY A 330 -17.71 9.27 5.31
CA GLY A 330 -18.73 10.26 5.65
C GLY A 330 -18.55 11.65 5.02
N VAL A 331 -17.49 11.92 4.26
CA VAL A 331 -17.19 13.29 3.77
C VAL A 331 -18.23 13.77 2.78
N SER A 332 -18.73 12.89 1.91
CA SER A 332 -19.79 13.22 0.95
C SER A 332 -21.16 13.51 1.58
N GLU A 333 -21.30 13.32 2.91
CA GLU A 333 -22.50 13.61 3.71
C GLU A 333 -22.33 14.85 4.61
N MET A 334 -21.16 15.49 4.61
CA MET A 334 -20.89 16.70 5.41
C MET A 334 -21.43 17.98 4.73
N GLU A 335 -21.65 19.03 5.54
CA GLU A 335 -21.95 20.37 5.02
C GLU A 335 -20.80 20.89 4.12
N PRO A 336 -21.08 21.68 3.07
CA PRO A 336 -20.06 22.12 2.09
C PRO A 336 -18.83 22.79 2.71
N ALA A 337 -19.00 23.52 3.81
CA ALA A 337 -17.91 24.16 4.56
C ALA A 337 -16.99 23.14 5.28
N ASP A 338 -17.54 22.05 5.81
CA ASP A 338 -16.73 20.98 6.42
C ASP A 338 -16.07 20.09 5.36
N ILE A 339 -16.68 19.90 4.19
CA ILE A 339 -16.01 19.29 3.02
C ILE A 339 -14.80 20.15 2.61
N ALA A 340 -14.97 21.47 2.53
CA ALA A 340 -13.88 22.40 2.21
C ALA A 340 -12.76 22.33 3.27
N ARG A 341 -13.12 22.19 4.54
CA ARG A 341 -12.19 22.01 5.67
C ARG A 341 -11.42 20.68 5.59
N VAL A 342 -12.09 19.54 5.35
CA VAL A 342 -11.45 18.22 5.14
C VAL A 342 -10.42 18.30 4.02
N LEU A 343 -10.87 18.72 2.83
CA LEU A 343 -10.02 18.71 1.65
C LEU A 343 -8.92 19.77 1.73
N GLY A 344 -9.17 20.91 2.40
CA GLY A 344 -8.20 21.97 2.64
C GLY A 344 -7.03 21.53 3.54
N ILE A 345 -7.34 20.92 4.69
CA ILE A 345 -6.31 20.38 5.60
C ILE A 345 -5.51 19.28 4.90
N TYR A 346 -6.19 18.38 4.18
CA TYR A 346 -5.50 17.37 3.36
C TYR A 346 -4.62 18.00 2.28
N ALA A 347 -5.09 19.04 1.57
CA ALA A 347 -4.32 19.70 0.52
C ALA A 347 -3.06 20.39 1.05
N GLN A 348 -3.17 21.07 2.19
CA GLN A 348 -2.06 21.72 2.89
C GLN A 348 -1.01 20.71 3.36
N ARG A 349 -1.45 19.60 3.98
CA ARG A 349 -0.57 18.54 4.52
C ARG A 349 0.02 17.62 3.44
N VAL A 350 -0.75 17.30 2.41
CA VAL A 350 -0.44 16.28 1.39
C VAL A 350 -0.27 16.92 0.02
N ILE A 351 -1.34 17.10 -0.75
CA ILE A 351 -1.37 17.79 -2.06
C ILE A 351 -2.84 18.10 -2.39
N THR A 352 -3.12 19.15 -3.17
CA THR A 352 -4.45 19.39 -3.73
C THR A 352 -4.99 18.08 -4.35
N PRO A 353 -6.14 17.54 -3.87
CA PRO A 353 -6.67 16.27 -4.35
C PRO A 353 -6.82 16.23 -5.87
N ARG A 354 -6.45 15.10 -6.49
CA ARG A 354 -6.58 14.90 -7.93
C ARG A 354 -6.76 13.43 -8.27
N GLY A 355 -8.00 13.02 -8.53
CA GLY A 355 -8.37 11.61 -8.55
C GLY A 355 -8.43 11.05 -7.13
N SER A 356 -8.56 9.73 -7.01
CA SER A 356 -8.51 9.06 -5.71
C SER A 356 -7.19 9.31 -4.96
N THR A 357 -7.20 9.04 -3.67
CA THR A 357 -6.04 9.08 -2.76
C THR A 357 -4.81 8.39 -3.34
N ALA A 358 -4.98 7.22 -3.98
CA ALA A 358 -3.92 6.51 -4.70
C ALA A 358 -3.26 7.33 -5.83
N VAL A 359 -4.04 8.11 -6.59
CA VAL A 359 -3.52 8.99 -7.65
C VAL A 359 -2.86 10.23 -7.04
N SER A 360 -3.44 10.79 -5.99
CA SER A 360 -2.82 11.88 -5.22
C SER A 360 -1.46 11.46 -4.63
N GLY A 361 -1.29 10.19 -4.26
CA GLY A 361 0.01 9.62 -3.84
C GLY A 361 1.08 9.67 -4.93
N LEU A 362 0.74 9.30 -6.18
CA LEU A 362 1.65 9.39 -7.33
C LEU A 362 1.97 10.83 -7.74
N GLU A 363 0.96 11.69 -7.75
CA GLU A 363 1.10 13.12 -8.08
C GLU A 363 1.96 13.83 -7.02
N LEU A 364 1.86 13.44 -5.74
CA LEU A 364 2.74 13.90 -4.66
C LEU A 364 4.21 13.48 -4.88
N MET A 365 4.48 12.22 -5.23
CA MET A 365 5.84 11.76 -5.58
C MET A 365 6.41 12.61 -6.73
N THR A 366 5.60 12.86 -7.76
CA THR A 366 5.97 13.63 -8.95
C THR A 366 6.16 15.12 -8.64
N ALA A 367 5.36 15.70 -7.73
CA ALA A 367 5.48 17.10 -7.32
C ALA A 367 6.72 17.36 -6.46
N LEU A 368 7.11 16.39 -5.62
CA LEU A 368 8.28 16.46 -4.74
C LEU A 368 9.59 16.07 -5.45
N ARG A 369 9.52 15.12 -6.40
CA ARG A 369 10.62 14.72 -7.30
C ARG A 369 10.20 14.94 -8.78
N PRO A 370 10.16 16.19 -9.27
CA PRO A 370 9.87 16.48 -10.67
C PRO A 370 10.81 15.71 -11.62
N PRO A 371 10.33 15.21 -12.76
CA PRO A 371 11.13 14.39 -13.67
C PRO A 371 12.20 15.20 -14.43
N THR A 372 11.99 16.52 -14.57
CA THR A 372 12.90 17.43 -15.26
C THR A 372 13.23 18.68 -14.45
N LYS A 373 14.38 19.29 -14.77
CA LYS A 373 14.84 20.58 -14.27
C LYS A 373 15.09 21.55 -15.44
N PRO A 374 14.84 22.86 -15.28
CA PRO A 374 15.31 23.86 -16.22
C PRO A 374 16.84 23.99 -16.11
N GLU A 375 17.52 23.98 -17.24
CA GLU A 375 18.97 24.12 -17.36
C GLU A 375 19.29 25.04 -18.55
N ARG A 376 20.43 25.74 -18.52
CA ARG A 376 20.86 26.54 -19.67
C ARG A 376 21.70 25.71 -20.62
N ASP A 377 21.31 25.70 -21.88
CA ASP A 377 22.16 25.23 -22.98
C ASP A 377 23.39 26.15 -23.11
N PRO A 378 24.63 25.63 -22.96
CA PRO A 378 25.84 26.44 -23.11
C PRO A 378 26.06 27.02 -24.52
N GLY A 379 25.50 26.37 -25.56
CA GLY A 379 25.67 26.76 -26.95
C GLY A 379 24.71 27.87 -27.39
N THR A 380 23.45 27.81 -27.00
CA THR A 380 22.43 28.83 -27.38
C THR A 380 22.04 29.79 -26.25
N GLY A 381 22.45 29.54 -25.00
CA GLY A 381 22.07 30.32 -23.82
C GLY A 381 20.62 30.14 -23.37
N ASN A 382 19.80 29.40 -24.13
CA ASN A 382 18.39 29.18 -23.85
C ASN A 382 18.15 28.23 -22.68
N TRP A 383 16.97 28.31 -22.07
CA TRP A 383 16.54 27.35 -21.06
C TRP A 383 15.90 26.11 -21.70
N VAL A 384 16.49 24.95 -21.45
CA VAL A 384 16.02 23.63 -21.87
C VAL A 384 15.54 22.81 -20.67
N SER A 385 14.75 21.75 -20.94
CA SER A 385 14.21 20.83 -19.93
C SER A 385 15.06 19.56 -19.86
N CYS A 386 16.01 19.50 -18.94
CA CYS A 386 16.89 18.34 -18.74
C CYS A 386 16.33 17.36 -17.69
N HIS A 387 16.80 16.10 -17.69
CA HIS A 387 16.51 15.14 -16.61
C HIS A 387 16.90 15.71 -15.23
N ASN A 388 16.09 15.48 -14.20
CA ASN A 388 16.37 15.90 -12.82
C ASN A 388 16.94 14.72 -12.00
N PRO A 389 18.23 14.75 -11.59
CA PRO A 389 18.86 13.66 -10.86
C PRO A 389 18.11 13.26 -9.58
N GLY A 390 17.95 11.96 -9.34
CA GLY A 390 17.16 11.45 -8.22
C GLY A 390 15.64 11.45 -8.48
N SER A 391 15.20 11.58 -9.73
CA SER A 391 13.82 11.35 -10.18
C SER A 391 13.76 10.09 -11.08
N LEU A 392 12.55 9.68 -11.47
CA LEU A 392 12.32 8.55 -12.39
C LEU A 392 12.35 8.96 -13.88
N GLY A 393 12.66 10.22 -14.20
CA GLY A 393 12.63 10.73 -15.58
C GLY A 393 11.23 10.84 -16.18
N THR A 394 11.16 11.12 -17.48
CA THR A 394 9.92 11.33 -18.24
C THR A 394 9.41 10.09 -18.96
N GLU A 395 10.31 9.16 -19.28
CA GLU A 395 9.98 7.98 -20.08
C GLU A 395 9.53 6.81 -19.19
N PRO A 396 8.52 6.02 -19.61
CA PRO A 396 8.21 4.78 -18.94
C PRO A 396 9.36 3.77 -19.06
N MET A 397 9.38 2.80 -18.15
CA MET A 397 10.48 1.83 -18.02
C MET A 397 9.91 0.43 -17.83
N ASP A 398 10.24 -0.46 -18.75
CA ASP A 398 9.89 -1.87 -18.62
C ASP A 398 10.68 -2.53 -17.45
N PRO A 399 10.05 -3.43 -16.69
CA PRO A 399 10.65 -4.08 -15.52
C PRO A 399 11.59 -5.22 -15.93
N ALA A 400 12.35 -5.78 -14.98
CA ALA A 400 12.97 -7.08 -15.24
C ALA A 400 11.88 -8.17 -15.37
N PRO A 401 12.09 -9.23 -16.19
CA PRO A 401 11.13 -10.32 -16.33
C PRO A 401 10.59 -10.91 -15.00
N PRO A 402 11.40 -11.18 -13.95
CA PRO A 402 10.88 -11.66 -12.67
C PRO A 402 10.14 -10.60 -11.83
N GLU A 403 10.36 -9.30 -12.09
CA GLU A 403 9.70 -8.20 -11.36
C GLU A 403 8.28 -7.90 -11.89
N ALA A 404 7.96 -8.41 -13.07
CA ALA A 404 6.70 -8.17 -13.76
C ALA A 404 5.51 -8.91 -13.12
N THR A 405 4.31 -8.70 -13.65
CA THR A 405 3.18 -9.63 -13.49
C THR A 405 3.14 -10.62 -14.66
N PRO A 406 2.57 -11.83 -14.51
CA PRO A 406 2.57 -12.85 -15.58
C PRO A 406 1.97 -12.36 -16.90
N GLU A 407 0.93 -11.52 -16.84
CA GLU A 407 0.27 -10.94 -18.01
C GLU A 407 1.05 -9.81 -18.71
N HIS A 408 2.19 -9.39 -18.16
CA HIS A 408 2.93 -8.22 -18.65
C HIS A 408 3.59 -8.47 -20.02
N PRO A 409 3.59 -7.47 -20.94
CA PRO A 409 4.22 -7.58 -22.27
C PRO A 409 5.63 -8.17 -22.28
N VAL A 410 6.51 -7.77 -21.35
CA VAL A 410 7.88 -8.31 -21.23
C VAL A 410 7.90 -9.82 -20.99
N VAL A 411 6.95 -10.36 -20.23
CA VAL A 411 6.85 -11.79 -19.93
C VAL A 411 6.29 -12.53 -21.14
N MET A 412 5.14 -12.07 -21.63
CA MET A 412 4.39 -12.72 -22.72
C MET A 412 5.15 -12.70 -24.06
N ASN A 413 5.84 -11.60 -24.38
CA ASN A 413 6.57 -11.46 -25.64
C ASN A 413 7.96 -12.13 -25.62
N SER A 414 8.52 -12.46 -24.44
CA SER A 414 9.77 -13.20 -24.31
C SER A 414 9.59 -14.70 -24.06
N GLY A 415 8.38 -15.13 -23.65
CA GLY A 415 8.12 -16.50 -23.21
C GLY A 415 8.78 -16.82 -21.87
N TRP A 416 8.93 -15.84 -20.97
CA TRP A 416 9.66 -15.98 -19.71
C TRP A 416 9.05 -17.04 -18.79
N THR A 417 9.89 -17.98 -18.35
CA THR A 417 9.54 -19.10 -17.45
C THR A 417 10.41 -19.17 -16.19
N GLY A 418 11.39 -18.27 -16.02
CA GLY A 418 12.37 -18.29 -14.92
C GLY A 418 11.85 -17.94 -13.52
N GLY A 419 10.55 -18.03 -13.27
CA GLY A 419 9.91 -17.66 -12.00
C GLY A 419 9.70 -16.15 -11.82
N PHE A 420 9.11 -15.77 -10.68
CA PHE A 420 8.73 -14.38 -10.37
C PHE A 420 9.10 -13.98 -8.94
N LEU A 421 9.29 -12.69 -8.74
CA LEU A 421 9.56 -12.03 -7.46
C LEU A 421 8.27 -11.95 -6.63
N ASN A 422 8.16 -12.80 -5.60
CA ASN A 422 6.99 -12.88 -4.72
C ASN A 422 7.14 -12.01 -3.45
N GLU A 423 7.40 -10.71 -3.63
CA GLU A 423 7.67 -9.78 -2.55
C GLU A 423 6.40 -9.10 -2.02
N GLU A 424 5.56 -9.92 -1.39
CA GLU A 424 4.32 -9.49 -0.74
C GLU A 424 4.43 -9.46 0.80
N ALA A 425 3.44 -8.82 1.44
CA ALA A 425 3.37 -8.67 2.89
C ALA A 425 2.87 -9.97 3.56
N TYR A 426 3.07 -10.10 4.88
CA TYR A 426 2.78 -11.36 5.57
C TYR A 426 1.30 -11.75 5.53
N GLN A 427 1.03 -13.03 5.30
CA GLN A 427 -0.25 -13.70 5.56
C GLN A 427 0.02 -15.08 6.19
N TRP A 428 0.46 -15.09 7.44
CA TRP A 428 0.92 -16.29 8.14
C TRP A 428 0.12 -16.54 9.42
N VAL A 429 -0.07 -17.81 9.75
CA VAL A 429 -0.70 -18.30 10.98
C VAL A 429 0.23 -19.37 11.56
N ARG A 430 0.46 -19.34 12.87
CA ARG A 430 1.25 -20.37 13.56
C ARG A 430 0.49 -21.70 13.51
N PRO A 431 1.14 -22.82 13.14
CA PRO A 431 0.53 -24.14 13.26
C PRO A 431 0.07 -24.41 14.70
N VAL A 432 -1.15 -24.90 14.87
CA VAL A 432 -1.80 -25.07 16.19
C VAL A 432 -1.05 -26.08 17.05
N GLU A 433 -0.51 -27.12 16.42
CA GLU A 433 0.34 -28.15 17.02
C GLU A 433 1.67 -27.62 17.61
N LEU A 434 2.00 -26.35 17.38
CA LEU A 434 3.16 -25.68 17.97
C LEU A 434 2.81 -24.76 19.16
N LEU A 435 1.53 -24.61 19.52
CA LEU A 435 1.11 -23.89 20.75
C LEU A 435 1.42 -24.73 21.99
N THR A 436 1.83 -24.09 23.09
CA THR A 436 2.00 -24.79 24.38
C THR A 436 0.74 -24.69 25.24
N ASP A 437 0.56 -25.63 26.17
CA ASP A 437 -0.51 -25.56 27.18
C ASP A 437 -0.47 -24.24 27.97
N GLU A 438 0.73 -23.74 28.27
CA GLU A 438 0.94 -22.45 28.94
C GLU A 438 0.44 -21.26 28.12
N GLU A 439 0.66 -21.25 26.79
CA GLU A 439 0.12 -20.22 25.89
C GLU A 439 -1.41 -20.32 25.76
N CYS A 440 -1.96 -21.53 25.70
CA CYS A 440 -3.40 -21.78 25.62
C CYS A 440 -4.16 -21.45 26.92
N LEU A 441 -3.47 -21.42 28.07
CA LEU A 441 -4.02 -21.00 29.37
C LEU A 441 -4.01 -19.48 29.57
N LEU A 442 -3.36 -18.69 28.71
CA LEU A 442 -3.44 -17.23 28.76
C LEU A 442 -4.85 -16.76 28.37
N PRO A 443 -5.46 -15.79 29.07
CA PRO A 443 -6.85 -15.41 28.85
C PRO A 443 -7.11 -14.69 27.52
N HIS A 444 -6.12 -13.95 26.99
CA HIS A 444 -6.34 -13.02 25.87
C HIS A 444 -5.42 -13.26 24.68
N ALA A 445 -5.92 -12.92 23.50
CA ALA A 445 -5.15 -12.66 22.29
C ALA A 445 -5.23 -11.16 21.97
N VAL A 446 -4.09 -10.49 21.87
CA VAL A 446 -3.98 -9.03 21.66
C VAL A 446 -3.33 -8.73 20.32
N GLY A 447 -4.02 -7.95 19.49
CA GLY A 447 -3.54 -7.48 18.19
C GLY A 447 -2.80 -6.15 18.29
N LEU A 448 -1.56 -6.12 17.80
CA LEU A 448 -0.78 -4.91 17.57
C LEU A 448 -0.73 -4.62 16.07
N ASP A 449 -0.98 -3.38 15.65
CA ASP A 449 -0.78 -2.94 14.27
C ASP A 449 0.30 -1.86 14.18
N LEU A 450 1.20 -1.98 13.21
CA LEU A 450 2.25 -0.98 12.96
C LEU A 450 1.71 0.19 12.12
N ASN A 451 1.64 1.37 12.72
CA ASN A 451 1.16 2.58 12.08
C ASN A 451 1.85 2.83 10.73
N THR A 452 1.14 2.62 9.61
CA THR A 452 1.61 2.84 8.23
C THR A 452 2.96 2.18 7.92
N ALA A 453 3.09 0.86 8.08
CA ALA A 453 4.39 0.19 8.01
C ALA A 453 5.13 0.39 6.66
N PHE A 454 4.42 0.42 5.53
CA PHE A 454 5.04 0.70 4.22
C PHE A 454 5.60 2.13 4.11
N LEU A 455 5.00 3.12 4.78
CA LEU A 455 5.55 4.47 4.87
C LEU A 455 6.86 4.45 5.67
N ALA A 456 6.89 3.75 6.80
CA ALA A 456 8.10 3.57 7.61
C ALA A 456 9.21 2.80 6.86
N ALA A 457 8.85 1.85 6.00
CA ALA A 457 9.79 1.14 5.12
C ALA A 457 10.31 2.03 3.98
N ALA A 458 9.50 2.93 3.42
CA ALA A 458 9.94 3.89 2.39
C ALA A 458 11.02 4.87 2.88
N ALA A 459 11.12 5.12 4.20
CA ALA A 459 12.12 6.01 4.79
C ALA A 459 13.57 5.56 4.50
N ARG A 460 14.36 6.43 3.85
CA ARG A 460 15.76 6.17 3.43
C ARG A 460 15.89 4.93 2.55
N LEU A 461 14.87 4.63 1.74
CA LEU A 461 14.88 3.51 0.82
C LEU A 461 15.66 3.88 -0.45
N VAL A 462 16.86 3.33 -0.62
CA VAL A 462 17.60 3.41 -1.88
C VAL A 462 16.95 2.46 -2.89
N VAL A 463 16.46 3.03 -3.99
CA VAL A 463 15.86 2.29 -5.11
C VAL A 463 16.65 2.53 -6.39
N GLY A 464 16.42 1.69 -7.40
CA GLY A 464 16.98 1.91 -8.74
C GLY A 464 16.30 3.07 -9.46
N LEU A 465 17.07 3.82 -10.22
CA LEU A 465 16.59 4.88 -11.11
C LEU A 465 16.77 4.49 -12.59
N SER A 466 17.78 3.66 -12.91
CA SER A 466 17.99 3.10 -14.25
C SER A 466 17.11 1.88 -14.56
N ALA A 467 17.12 1.48 -15.84
CA ALA A 467 16.66 0.18 -16.30
C ALA A 467 17.45 -0.98 -15.62
N PRO A 468 16.89 -2.21 -15.64
CA PRO A 468 17.59 -3.42 -15.20
C PRO A 468 18.71 -3.86 -16.16
N ASP A 469 19.88 -4.13 -15.61
CA ASP A 469 20.97 -4.88 -16.25
C ASP A 469 20.99 -6.31 -15.70
N HIS A 470 21.15 -7.32 -16.56
CA HIS A 470 21.20 -8.74 -16.20
C HIS A 470 22.64 -9.21 -15.95
N PHE A 471 22.86 -10.01 -14.91
CA PHE A 471 24.16 -10.55 -14.52
C PHE A 471 24.05 -12.02 -14.09
N LEU A 472 24.95 -12.87 -14.56
CA LEU A 472 25.11 -14.27 -14.13
C LEU A 472 26.19 -14.37 -13.04
N GLY A 473 25.93 -15.15 -11.99
CA GLY A 473 26.81 -15.32 -10.83
C GLY A 473 27.31 -14.05 -10.11
N PRO A 474 26.53 -12.96 -9.98
CA PRO A 474 27.04 -11.73 -9.38
C PRO A 474 27.25 -11.89 -7.88
N LYS A 475 28.43 -11.49 -7.37
CA LYS A 475 28.65 -11.41 -5.91
C LYS A 475 27.63 -10.46 -5.28
N PHE A 476 26.91 -10.95 -4.27
CA PHE A 476 25.89 -10.16 -3.58
C PHE A 476 26.47 -8.87 -2.99
N ASN A 477 25.71 -7.77 -3.12
CA ASN A 477 26.05 -6.48 -2.55
C ASN A 477 24.77 -5.78 -2.06
N PRO A 478 24.56 -5.64 -0.73
CA PRO A 478 23.33 -5.06 -0.18
C PRO A 478 23.13 -3.57 -0.49
N LYS A 479 24.14 -2.90 -1.08
CA LYS A 479 24.05 -1.50 -1.52
C LYS A 479 23.51 -1.35 -2.94
N ILE A 480 23.37 -2.43 -3.71
CA ILE A 480 22.85 -2.39 -5.08
C ILE A 480 21.38 -2.86 -5.07
N PRO A 481 20.41 -1.99 -5.38
CA PRO A 481 19.01 -2.38 -5.48
C PRO A 481 18.81 -3.21 -6.76
N GLY A 482 18.08 -4.31 -6.61
CA GLY A 482 17.76 -5.23 -7.69
C GLY A 482 17.00 -6.44 -7.20
N SER A 483 16.84 -7.38 -8.12
CA SER A 483 16.18 -8.67 -7.93
C SER A 483 17.21 -9.78 -8.15
N TRP A 484 17.28 -10.76 -7.25
CA TRP A 484 18.33 -11.77 -7.20
C TRP A 484 17.72 -13.17 -7.17
N LEU A 485 18.15 -14.05 -8.07
CA LEU A 485 17.84 -15.49 -7.99
C LEU A 485 18.84 -16.12 -7.01
N ALA A 486 18.36 -16.65 -5.89
CA ALA A 486 19.19 -17.31 -4.89
C ALA A 486 18.47 -18.53 -4.30
N ASP A 487 19.21 -19.47 -3.74
CA ASP A 487 18.64 -20.57 -2.97
C ASP A 487 18.74 -20.28 -1.46
N LEU A 488 17.59 -20.03 -0.84
CA LEU A 488 17.45 -19.81 0.61
C LEU A 488 16.77 -21.01 1.31
N SER A 489 16.53 -22.12 0.60
CA SER A 489 15.84 -23.31 1.16
C SER A 489 16.63 -24.04 2.24
N HIS A 490 17.96 -23.91 2.22
CA HIS A 490 18.87 -24.48 3.21
C HIS A 490 18.82 -23.77 4.57
N MET A 491 18.06 -22.67 4.71
CA MET A 491 17.98 -21.87 5.93
C MET A 491 16.88 -22.39 6.85
N GLU A 492 17.22 -22.65 8.11
CA GLU A 492 16.32 -23.25 9.10
C GLU A 492 16.01 -22.25 10.21
N LEU A 493 14.74 -21.88 10.36
CA LEU A 493 14.25 -20.92 11.35
C LEU A 493 13.26 -21.60 12.28
N ASP A 494 13.03 -21.02 13.47
CA ASP A 494 12.04 -21.54 14.43
C ASP A 494 10.64 -21.56 13.78
N PRO A 495 9.96 -22.71 13.66
CA PRO A 495 8.69 -22.82 12.93
C PRO A 495 7.52 -22.10 13.63
N ARG A 496 7.73 -21.58 14.85
CA ARG A 496 6.80 -20.67 15.54
C ARG A 496 6.94 -19.21 15.07
N LEU A 497 7.77 -18.94 14.06
CA LEU A 497 7.92 -17.65 13.39
C LEU A 497 7.69 -17.78 11.88
N PRO A 498 7.14 -16.75 11.21
CA PRO A 498 7.02 -16.73 9.77
C PRO A 498 8.38 -16.56 9.08
N SER A 499 8.71 -17.41 8.13
CA SER A 499 9.89 -17.23 7.25
C SER A 499 9.90 -15.83 6.62
N PRO A 500 10.98 -15.04 6.74
CA PRO A 500 11.08 -13.70 6.15
C PRO A 500 11.26 -13.73 4.62
N PHE A 501 11.49 -14.91 4.05
CA PHE A 501 11.77 -15.12 2.63
C PHE A 501 10.49 -15.23 1.79
N THR A 502 9.33 -15.44 2.42
CA THR A 502 8.04 -15.73 1.76
C THR A 502 6.89 -14.89 2.35
N PRO A 503 5.87 -14.51 1.59
CA PRO A 503 4.68 -13.83 2.13
C PRO A 503 3.82 -14.71 3.05
N ASP A 504 3.69 -16.00 2.76
CA ASP A 504 2.91 -16.94 3.57
C ASP A 504 3.67 -17.44 4.82
N GLY A 505 4.92 -17.02 5.01
CA GLY A 505 5.79 -17.44 6.10
C GLY A 505 6.31 -18.88 6.01
N THR A 506 6.15 -19.56 4.88
CA THR A 506 6.70 -20.92 4.67
C THR A 506 8.22 -20.93 4.39
N ARG A 507 8.89 -22.03 4.69
CA ARG A 507 10.30 -22.20 4.30
C ARG A 507 10.39 -22.38 2.77
N PRO A 508 11.26 -21.63 2.05
CA PRO A 508 11.48 -21.85 0.62
C PRO A 508 11.90 -23.29 0.32
N THR A 509 11.44 -23.85 -0.80
CA THR A 509 11.73 -25.24 -1.21
C THR A 509 12.81 -25.36 -2.28
N GLY A 510 13.42 -24.25 -2.70
CA GLY A 510 14.54 -24.20 -3.62
C GLY A 510 14.89 -22.75 -4.05
N PRO A 511 15.58 -22.58 -5.20
CA PRO A 511 15.88 -21.28 -5.77
C PRO A 511 14.63 -20.45 -6.09
N ALA A 512 14.65 -19.16 -5.71
CA ALA A 512 13.59 -18.20 -6.05
C ALA A 512 14.14 -16.77 -6.18
N TRP A 513 13.31 -15.87 -6.71
CA TRP A 513 13.65 -14.45 -6.84
C TRP A 513 13.33 -13.69 -5.55
N TYR A 514 14.32 -12.97 -5.06
CA TYR A 514 14.25 -12.15 -3.85
C TYR A 514 14.76 -10.74 -4.12
N GLN A 515 14.22 -9.74 -3.42
CA GLN A 515 14.70 -8.36 -3.51
C GLN A 515 15.91 -8.16 -2.58
N THR A 516 16.81 -7.21 -2.90
CA THR A 516 18.05 -6.94 -2.13
C THR A 516 17.88 -6.95 -0.60
N HIS A 517 16.79 -6.41 -0.03
CA HIS A 517 16.60 -6.40 1.44
C HIS A 517 16.37 -7.81 2.02
N THR A 518 15.64 -8.68 1.32
CA THR A 518 15.38 -10.06 1.74
C THR A 518 16.69 -10.87 1.76
N VAL A 519 17.52 -10.70 0.72
CA VAL A 519 18.85 -11.33 0.64
C VAL A 519 19.83 -10.76 1.68
N ALA A 520 19.83 -9.44 1.88
CA ALA A 520 20.64 -8.80 2.92
C ALA A 520 20.24 -9.28 4.33
N TYR A 521 18.97 -9.60 4.53
CA TYR A 521 18.48 -10.10 5.82
C TYR A 521 18.84 -11.57 6.07
N ALA A 522 18.96 -12.40 5.03
CA ALA A 522 19.56 -13.73 5.17
C ALA A 522 21.00 -13.65 5.73
N GLN A 523 21.79 -12.69 5.24
CA GLN A 523 23.12 -12.41 5.78
C GLN A 523 23.09 -11.83 7.21
N GLU A 524 22.11 -11.00 7.56
CA GLU A 524 21.91 -10.52 8.94
C GLU A 524 21.56 -11.65 9.92
N LEU A 525 20.85 -12.68 9.44
CA LEU A 525 20.53 -13.90 10.19
C LEU A 525 21.73 -14.86 10.32
N GLY A 526 22.87 -14.55 9.67
CA GLY A 526 24.12 -15.32 9.77
C GLY A 526 24.33 -16.35 8.66
N TYR A 527 23.47 -16.40 7.64
CA TYR A 527 23.62 -17.30 6.50
C TYR A 527 24.46 -16.68 5.38
N ASP A 528 25.23 -17.52 4.68
CA ASP A 528 25.91 -17.11 3.45
C ASP A 528 24.94 -17.19 2.25
N VAL A 529 25.14 -16.35 1.23
CA VAL A 529 24.25 -16.31 0.06
C VAL A 529 25.04 -16.20 -1.24
N HIS A 530 24.72 -17.12 -2.15
CA HIS A 530 25.32 -17.24 -3.47
C HIS A 530 24.23 -16.99 -4.54
N PRO A 531 24.10 -15.75 -5.08
CA PRO A 531 23.18 -15.48 -6.17
C PRO A 531 23.59 -16.22 -7.45
N ILE A 532 22.62 -16.89 -8.07
CA ILE A 532 22.77 -17.61 -9.34
C ILE A 532 22.78 -16.59 -10.49
N GLU A 533 21.89 -15.61 -10.43
CA GLU A 533 21.80 -14.47 -11.34
C GLU A 533 21.08 -13.29 -10.68
N ALA A 534 21.17 -12.10 -11.26
CA ALA A 534 20.44 -10.92 -10.78
C ALA A 534 20.11 -9.91 -11.89
N TYR A 535 19.06 -9.12 -11.65
CA TYR A 535 18.73 -7.91 -12.39
C TYR A 535 19.01 -6.69 -11.51
N LEU A 536 20.12 -5.99 -11.78
CA LEU A 536 20.67 -4.92 -10.95
C LEU A 536 20.47 -3.54 -11.59
N ARG A 537 20.58 -2.48 -10.80
CA ARG A 537 20.38 -1.09 -11.23
C ARG A 537 21.66 -0.27 -11.03
N ARG A 538 22.14 0.40 -12.09
CA ARG A 538 23.36 1.23 -12.07
C ARG A 538 23.14 2.56 -11.37
N GLU A 539 22.07 3.27 -11.74
CA GLU A 539 21.68 4.51 -11.08
C GLU A 539 20.74 4.21 -9.93
N THR A 540 20.97 4.87 -8.79
CA THR A 540 20.24 4.61 -7.54
C THR A 540 19.98 5.90 -6.77
N GLY A 541 18.98 5.90 -5.91
CA GLY A 541 18.74 7.03 -5.01
C GLY A 541 17.55 6.86 -4.09
N ALA A 542 17.49 7.73 -3.07
CA ALA A 542 16.37 7.81 -2.14
C ALA A 542 15.19 8.61 -2.75
N TYR A 543 14.55 8.03 -3.78
CA TYR A 543 13.44 8.67 -4.50
C TYR A 543 12.30 9.07 -3.55
N LEU A 544 11.90 8.14 -2.68
CA LEU A 544 10.74 8.27 -1.79
C LEU A 544 10.94 9.18 -0.57
N ASP A 545 12.16 9.58 -0.21
CA ASP A 545 12.41 10.29 1.06
C ASP A 545 11.55 11.55 1.28
N PRO A 546 11.41 12.48 0.31
CA PRO A 546 10.53 13.64 0.46
C PRO A 546 9.05 13.27 0.60
N TRP A 547 8.62 12.20 -0.09
CA TRP A 547 7.24 11.69 -0.04
C TRP A 547 6.95 11.04 1.31
N HIS A 548 7.91 10.27 1.84
CA HIS A 548 7.90 9.75 3.20
C HIS A 548 7.78 10.88 4.22
N ASP A 549 8.69 11.86 4.18
CA ASP A 549 8.76 12.92 5.20
C ASP A 549 7.48 13.77 5.21
N ARG A 550 6.92 14.10 4.03
CA ARG A 550 5.68 14.86 3.93
C ARG A 550 4.45 14.08 4.42
N LEU A 551 4.29 12.81 4.03
CA LEU A 551 3.17 11.98 4.51
C LEU A 551 3.29 11.60 5.99
N LYS A 552 4.51 11.40 6.49
CA LYS A 552 4.78 11.18 7.91
C LYS A 552 4.37 12.38 8.75
N ASN A 553 4.75 13.59 8.33
CA ASN A 553 4.35 14.81 9.04
C ASN A 553 2.83 14.98 8.94
N ALA A 554 2.23 14.86 7.74
CA ALA A 554 0.78 14.89 7.57
C ALA A 554 0.02 13.95 8.53
N TYR A 555 0.49 12.71 8.68
CA TYR A 555 -0.07 11.71 9.56
C TYR A 555 0.09 12.06 11.06
N VAL A 556 1.32 12.41 11.49
CA VAL A 556 1.63 12.73 12.88
C VAL A 556 0.96 14.03 13.33
N ASP A 557 0.93 15.05 12.48
CA ASP A 557 0.31 16.35 12.79
C ASP A 557 -1.22 16.20 12.89
N THR A 558 -1.84 15.36 12.06
CA THR A 558 -3.29 15.07 12.15
C THR A 558 -3.62 14.23 13.40
N LEU A 559 -2.75 13.30 13.80
CA LEU A 559 -2.90 12.60 15.09
C LEU A 559 -2.73 13.55 16.28
N ALA A 560 -1.80 14.51 16.21
CA ALA A 560 -1.59 15.50 17.25
C ALA A 560 -2.81 16.43 17.42
N ASP A 561 -3.41 16.91 16.32
CA ASP A 561 -4.66 17.69 16.37
C ASP A 561 -5.83 16.90 17.00
N LEU A 562 -5.86 15.58 16.78
CA LEU A 562 -6.85 14.67 17.38
C LEU A 562 -6.55 14.28 18.84
N GLY A 563 -5.47 14.82 19.42
CA GLY A 563 -5.05 14.61 20.82
C GLY A 563 -4.02 13.49 21.05
N VAL A 564 -3.54 12.81 20.01
CA VAL A 564 -2.57 11.71 20.10
C VAL A 564 -1.15 12.24 19.81
N THR A 565 -0.54 12.90 20.79
CA THR A 565 0.78 13.52 20.65
C THR A 565 1.95 12.54 20.90
N ARG A 566 3.18 12.99 20.61
CA ARG A 566 4.41 12.15 20.66
C ARG A 566 5.07 12.07 22.04
N ASP A 567 4.59 12.85 22.99
CA ASP A 567 5.08 13.03 24.35
C ASP A 567 4.19 12.36 25.42
N LEU A 568 3.06 11.76 24.99
CA LEU A 568 2.24 10.89 25.83
C LEU A 568 3.06 9.67 26.31
N ASP A 569 2.90 9.29 27.57
CA ASP A 569 3.30 7.96 28.03
C ASP A 569 2.42 6.88 27.40
N ASP A 570 2.85 5.62 27.49
CA ASP A 570 2.16 4.52 26.79
C ASP A 570 0.71 4.29 27.27
N ARG A 571 0.36 4.62 28.53
CA ARG A 571 -1.03 4.54 29.01
C ARG A 571 -1.87 5.68 28.46
N ALA A 572 -1.35 6.92 28.53
CA ALA A 572 -2.00 8.08 27.95
C ALA A 572 -2.19 7.94 26.43
N PHE A 573 -1.22 7.36 25.72
CA PHE A 573 -1.32 7.01 24.31
C PHE A 573 -2.44 5.99 24.03
N LEU A 574 -2.55 4.92 24.81
CA LEU A 574 -3.63 3.93 24.65
C LEU A 574 -5.01 4.58 24.84
N THR A 575 -5.19 5.39 25.90
CA THR A 575 -6.45 6.11 26.14
C THR A 575 -6.77 7.11 25.02
N ALA A 576 -5.79 7.86 24.53
CA ALA A 576 -5.99 8.79 23.40
C ALA A 576 -6.34 8.03 22.10
N MET A 577 -5.71 6.89 21.84
CA MET A 577 -6.00 6.04 20.68
C MET A 577 -7.39 5.40 20.72
N GLU A 578 -7.97 5.14 21.89
CA GLU A 578 -9.37 4.69 22.00
C GLU A 578 -10.37 5.82 21.65
N GLN A 579 -9.99 7.08 21.92
CA GLN A 579 -10.92 8.22 21.88
C GLN A 579 -10.81 9.06 20.61
N HIS A 580 -9.66 9.10 19.93
CA HIS A 580 -9.35 10.05 18.84
C HIS A 580 -10.42 10.18 17.74
N GLN A 581 -11.06 9.08 17.34
CA GLN A 581 -12.09 9.08 16.27
C GLN A 581 -13.38 9.80 16.66
N ARG A 582 -13.57 10.08 17.96
CA ARG A 582 -14.71 10.83 18.51
C ARG A 582 -14.38 12.32 18.75
N THR A 583 -13.11 12.72 18.59
CA THR A 583 -12.65 14.10 18.84
C THR A 583 -13.15 15.08 17.78
N ASP A 584 -12.98 14.74 16.50
CA ASP A 584 -13.38 15.58 15.37
C ASP A 584 -13.57 14.71 14.10
N PRO A 585 -14.76 14.69 13.46
CA PRO A 585 -15.02 13.87 12.28
C PRO A 585 -14.24 14.35 11.05
N VAL A 586 -14.00 15.66 10.90
CA VAL A 586 -13.23 16.23 9.78
C VAL A 586 -11.79 15.76 9.84
N LEU A 587 -11.14 15.88 11.00
CA LEU A 587 -9.78 15.40 11.19
C LEU A 587 -9.68 13.87 11.11
N THR A 588 -10.71 13.14 11.53
CA THR A 588 -10.79 11.68 11.37
C THR A 588 -10.84 11.26 9.90
N ALA A 589 -11.64 11.96 9.08
CA ALA A 589 -11.67 11.74 7.63
C ALA A 589 -10.35 12.11 6.94
N VAL A 590 -9.71 13.22 7.33
CA VAL A 590 -8.35 13.59 6.85
C VAL A 590 -7.34 12.49 7.19
N LEU A 591 -7.39 11.93 8.41
CA LEU A 591 -6.51 10.84 8.83
C LEU A 591 -6.76 9.54 8.03
N ALA A 592 -8.00 9.25 7.66
CA ALA A 592 -8.34 8.14 6.77
C ALA A 592 -7.77 8.37 5.36
N ALA A 593 -7.97 9.55 4.78
CA ALA A 593 -7.46 9.90 3.45
C ALA A 593 -5.93 9.85 3.36
N ILE A 594 -5.22 10.28 4.41
CA ILE A 594 -3.75 10.17 4.50
C ILE A 594 -3.31 8.68 4.47
N LYS A 595 -3.97 7.81 5.24
CA LYS A 595 -3.70 6.35 5.24
C LYS A 595 -3.97 5.73 3.86
N ALA A 596 -5.08 6.09 3.23
CA ALA A 596 -5.43 5.62 1.88
C ALA A 596 -4.43 6.10 0.82
N THR A 597 -3.91 7.34 0.94
CA THR A 597 -2.87 7.86 0.05
C THR A 597 -1.53 7.15 0.21
N VAL A 598 -1.17 6.72 1.43
CA VAL A 598 -0.01 5.83 1.66
C VAL A 598 -0.23 4.48 0.98
N LYS A 599 -1.32 3.76 1.32
CA LYS A 599 -1.59 2.40 0.79
C LYS A 599 -1.69 2.42 -0.74
N GLY A 600 -2.57 3.27 -1.28
CA GLY A 600 -2.83 3.37 -2.70
C GLY A 600 -1.63 3.88 -3.49
N GLY A 601 -0.86 4.83 -2.94
CA GLY A 601 0.37 5.32 -3.58
C GLY A 601 1.43 4.23 -3.78
N VAL A 602 1.58 3.32 -2.81
CA VAL A 602 2.48 2.15 -2.92
C VAL A 602 1.91 1.09 -3.87
N GLY A 603 0.61 0.78 -3.80
CA GLY A 603 -0.03 -0.19 -4.70
C GLY A 603 0.11 0.20 -6.18
N LYS A 604 -0.03 1.50 -6.50
CA LYS A 604 0.09 2.02 -7.87
C LYS A 604 1.45 1.81 -8.55
N PHE A 605 2.50 1.41 -7.83
CA PHE A 605 3.76 1.00 -8.46
C PHE A 605 3.66 -0.30 -9.27
N ARG A 606 2.68 -1.17 -9.01
CA ARG A 606 2.45 -2.45 -9.75
C ARG A 606 1.00 -2.58 -10.23
N GLU A 607 0.32 -1.44 -10.45
CA GLU A 607 -1.09 -1.39 -10.90
C GLU A 607 -1.34 -2.33 -12.09
N ARG A 608 -2.18 -3.35 -11.86
CA ARG A 608 -2.54 -4.38 -12.85
C ARG A 608 -3.51 -3.85 -13.93
N PRO A 609 -3.63 -4.53 -15.09
CA PRO A 609 -4.56 -4.13 -16.13
C PRO A 609 -6.02 -4.22 -15.66
N GLN A 610 -6.86 -3.28 -16.13
CA GLN A 610 -8.26 -3.18 -15.74
C GLN A 610 -9.18 -3.32 -16.96
N GLY A 611 -10.17 -4.21 -16.86
CA GLY A 611 -11.28 -4.31 -17.82
C GLY A 611 -11.38 -5.66 -18.53
N ARG A 612 -12.62 -6.11 -18.78
CA ARG A 612 -12.96 -7.44 -19.32
C ARG A 612 -12.50 -7.73 -20.76
N ASN A 613 -11.90 -6.75 -21.43
CA ASN A 613 -11.46 -6.86 -22.83
C ASN A 613 -9.93 -6.89 -22.95
N TYR A 614 -9.20 -6.80 -21.83
CA TYR A 614 -7.74 -6.93 -21.80
C TYR A 614 -7.30 -8.34 -22.24
N ARG A 615 -6.11 -8.45 -22.82
CA ARG A 615 -5.45 -9.71 -23.18
C ARG A 615 -4.02 -9.69 -22.69
N ASP A 616 -3.56 -10.81 -22.15
CA ASP A 616 -2.21 -10.96 -21.64
C ASP A 616 -1.19 -10.63 -22.75
N GLY A 617 -0.26 -9.72 -22.46
CA GLY A 617 0.70 -9.17 -23.41
C GLY A 617 0.32 -7.81 -24.02
N ASP A 618 -0.94 -7.37 -23.95
CA ASP A 618 -1.31 -6.00 -24.31
C ASP A 618 -0.71 -5.00 -23.29
N ARG A 619 -0.34 -3.79 -23.74
CA ARG A 619 0.01 -2.68 -22.83
C ARG A 619 -1.24 -2.02 -22.27
N TRP A 620 -1.25 -1.72 -20.97
CA TRP A 620 -2.34 -1.00 -20.30
C TRP A 620 -1.91 0.40 -19.81
N PRO A 621 -2.84 1.35 -19.57
CA PRO A 621 -2.50 2.76 -19.32
C PRO A 621 -1.63 3.07 -18.09
N ALA A 622 -1.37 2.09 -17.21
CA ALA A 622 -0.44 2.26 -16.10
C ALA A 622 1.02 2.12 -16.55
N LEU A 623 1.30 1.30 -17.57
CA LEU A 623 2.64 1.10 -18.12
C LEU A 623 3.18 2.33 -18.85
N GLU A 624 2.32 3.29 -19.15
CA GLU A 624 2.69 4.59 -19.74
C GLU A 624 3.06 5.63 -18.66
N ARG A 625 3.30 5.20 -17.41
CA ARG A 625 3.75 6.04 -16.30
C ARG A 625 5.20 5.68 -15.92
N PRO A 626 6.14 6.64 -15.83
CA PRO A 626 7.45 6.43 -15.18
C PRO A 626 7.36 5.98 -13.72
N THR A 627 6.19 6.17 -13.09
CA THR A 627 5.85 5.71 -11.73
C THR A 627 5.20 4.33 -11.67
N TRP A 628 5.18 3.55 -12.76
CA TRP A 628 4.94 2.11 -12.71
C TRP A 628 6.29 1.41 -12.61
N ARG A 629 6.61 0.90 -11.43
CA ARG A 629 7.94 0.45 -10.99
C ARG A 629 7.79 -0.64 -9.93
N PRO A 630 7.51 -1.90 -10.33
CA PRO A 630 7.27 -2.99 -9.38
C PRO A 630 8.48 -3.29 -8.50
N ASP A 631 9.70 -2.99 -8.97
CA ASP A 631 10.93 -3.07 -8.18
C ASP A 631 10.92 -2.13 -6.95
N ILE A 632 10.31 -0.95 -7.08
CA ILE A 632 10.14 0.00 -5.97
C ILE A 632 9.10 -0.54 -4.97
N ARG A 633 7.99 -1.11 -5.45
CA ARG A 633 6.99 -1.77 -4.58
C ARG A 633 7.62 -2.92 -3.80
N ALA A 634 8.31 -3.81 -4.49
CA ALA A 634 9.01 -4.95 -3.88
C ALA A 634 10.05 -4.49 -2.84
N ALA A 635 10.81 -3.43 -3.11
CA ALA A 635 11.79 -2.89 -2.17
C ALA A 635 11.16 -2.23 -0.91
N VAL A 636 9.95 -1.68 -1.01
CA VAL A 636 9.18 -1.20 0.16
C VAL A 636 8.67 -2.39 0.98
N ILE A 637 8.09 -3.40 0.33
CA ILE A 637 7.44 -4.53 1.01
C ILE A 637 8.47 -5.49 1.63
N SER A 638 9.55 -5.84 0.91
CA SER A 638 10.64 -6.69 1.42
C SER A 638 11.23 -6.11 2.71
N LYS A 639 11.54 -4.81 2.71
CA LYS A 639 12.05 -4.08 3.87
C LYS A 639 11.01 -4.01 5.00
N ALA A 640 9.71 -3.91 4.70
CA ALA A 640 8.65 -3.97 5.71
C ALA A 640 8.58 -5.37 6.37
N ARG A 641 8.59 -6.45 5.57
CA ARG A 641 8.57 -7.85 6.05
C ARG A 641 9.81 -8.20 6.88
N VAL A 642 10.99 -7.79 6.42
CA VAL A 642 12.27 -7.87 7.16
C VAL A 642 12.22 -7.10 8.49
N ASN A 643 11.67 -5.89 8.49
CA ASN A 643 11.53 -5.08 9.71
C ASN A 643 10.52 -5.68 10.70
N MET A 644 9.44 -6.32 10.20
CA MET A 644 8.52 -7.09 11.03
C MET A 644 9.23 -8.30 11.64
N HIS A 645 9.88 -9.15 10.83
CA HIS A 645 10.58 -10.33 11.34
C HIS A 645 11.63 -9.99 12.40
N ARG A 646 12.38 -8.90 12.22
CA ARG A 646 13.33 -8.41 13.24
C ARG A 646 12.65 -8.04 14.56
N LYS A 647 11.43 -7.48 14.54
CA LYS A 647 10.62 -7.24 15.75
C LYS A 647 10.15 -8.54 16.39
N LEU A 648 9.66 -9.50 15.60
CA LEU A 648 9.22 -10.82 16.10
C LEU A 648 10.38 -11.57 16.79
N ASN A 649 11.54 -11.65 16.14
CA ASN A 649 12.77 -12.21 16.70
C ASN A 649 13.18 -11.55 18.02
N ASN A 650 13.05 -10.22 18.12
CA ASN A 650 13.36 -9.49 19.33
C ASN A 650 12.33 -9.70 20.44
N MET A 651 11.03 -9.84 20.13
CA MET A 651 10.02 -10.24 21.12
C MET A 651 10.36 -11.60 21.73
N VAL A 652 10.57 -12.63 20.90
CA VAL A 652 10.95 -13.97 21.35
C VAL A 652 12.18 -13.92 22.28
N ARG A 653 13.23 -13.17 21.88
CA ARG A 653 14.45 -13.00 22.68
C ARG A 653 14.28 -12.23 24.00
N MET A 654 13.25 -11.39 24.12
CA MET A 654 13.02 -10.52 25.28
C MET A 654 11.91 -11.01 26.24
N THR A 655 10.96 -11.80 25.73
CA THR A 655 9.76 -12.21 26.48
C THR A 655 9.48 -13.71 26.43
N GLY A 656 10.13 -14.46 25.54
CA GLY A 656 9.81 -15.87 25.25
C GLY A 656 8.52 -16.07 24.45
N LEU A 657 7.72 -15.02 24.22
CA LEU A 657 6.42 -15.12 23.55
C LEU A 657 6.57 -15.13 22.03
N TYR A 658 5.81 -16.01 21.38
CA TYR A 658 5.72 -16.16 19.94
C TYR A 658 4.38 -15.62 19.41
N PRO A 659 4.33 -15.09 18.18
CA PRO A 659 3.08 -14.64 17.57
C PRO A 659 2.15 -15.83 17.27
N LEU A 660 0.84 -15.60 17.37
CA LEU A 660 -0.19 -16.54 16.92
C LEU A 660 -0.41 -16.42 15.41
N ALA A 661 -0.40 -15.20 14.89
CA ALA A 661 -0.56 -14.91 13.47
C ALA A 661 -0.01 -13.51 13.11
N VAL A 662 0.29 -13.32 11.82
CA VAL A 662 0.70 -12.04 11.24
C VAL A 662 -0.08 -11.80 9.95
N LEU A 663 -0.60 -10.60 9.78
CA LEU A 663 -1.27 -10.13 8.57
C LEU A 663 -0.84 -8.70 8.24
N SER A 664 -0.10 -8.53 7.15
CA SER A 664 0.52 -7.26 6.73
C SER A 664 1.36 -6.62 7.85
N ASP A 665 0.82 -5.59 8.49
CA ASP A 665 1.38 -4.81 9.59
C ASP A 665 0.77 -5.14 10.97
N CYS A 666 -0.25 -6.01 11.01
CA CYS A 666 -0.85 -6.52 12.22
C CYS A 666 -0.23 -7.86 12.67
N VAL A 667 0.00 -8.01 13.97
CA VAL A 667 0.45 -9.24 14.64
C VAL A 667 -0.42 -9.49 15.87
N VAL A 668 -0.77 -10.75 16.12
CA VAL A 668 -1.49 -11.17 17.33
C VAL A 668 -0.56 -11.99 18.23
N TYR A 669 -0.50 -11.63 19.51
CA TYR A 669 0.21 -12.37 20.56
C TYR A 669 -0.77 -12.91 21.61
N PRO A 670 -0.47 -14.05 22.27
CA PRO A 670 -1.16 -14.44 23.49
C PRO A 670 -0.71 -13.52 24.65
N SER A 671 -1.60 -13.22 25.59
CA SER A 671 -1.39 -12.19 26.61
C SER A 671 -2.05 -12.54 27.96
N PRO A 672 -1.37 -12.27 29.11
CA PRO A 672 -1.93 -12.47 30.44
C PRO A 672 -3.01 -11.44 30.80
N GLY A 673 -3.04 -10.29 30.12
CA GLY A 673 -4.03 -9.22 30.30
C GLY A 673 -4.57 -8.68 28.97
N ASP A 674 -5.48 -7.72 29.03
CA ASP A 674 -6.16 -7.15 27.86
C ASP A 674 -5.36 -6.03 27.18
N SER A 675 -4.20 -5.64 27.73
CA SER A 675 -3.38 -4.53 27.23
C SER A 675 -2.09 -4.99 26.55
N PRO A 676 -1.62 -4.26 25.51
CA PRO A 676 -0.24 -4.37 25.04
C PRO A 676 0.81 -4.24 26.15
N LEU A 677 0.50 -3.51 27.23
CA LEU A 677 1.42 -3.32 28.36
C LEU A 677 1.69 -4.59 29.18
N ASP A 678 0.83 -5.61 29.04
CA ASP A 678 0.92 -6.85 29.83
C ASP A 678 1.92 -7.87 29.25
N PHE A 679 2.42 -7.62 28.03
CA PHE A 679 3.39 -8.50 27.36
C PHE A 679 4.50 -7.77 26.57
N LEU A 680 4.40 -6.46 26.32
CA LEU A 680 5.47 -5.72 25.66
C LEU A 680 6.74 -5.62 26.55
N PRO A 681 7.95 -5.71 25.98
CA PRO A 681 9.18 -5.73 26.76
C PRO A 681 9.58 -4.33 27.24
N TYR A 682 9.48 -4.11 28.56
CA TYR A 682 9.97 -2.91 29.24
C TYR A 682 11.24 -3.21 30.04
N ALA A 683 12.13 -2.23 30.15
CA ALA A 683 13.23 -2.26 31.11
C ALA A 683 12.72 -1.93 32.52
N ALA A 684 13.46 -2.33 33.56
CA ALA A 684 13.14 -2.02 34.96
C ALA A 684 13.04 -0.50 35.28
N SER A 685 13.52 0.36 34.37
CA SER A 685 13.38 1.82 34.40
C SER A 685 12.06 2.33 33.79
N GLY A 686 11.12 1.44 33.42
CA GLY A 686 9.85 1.79 32.78
C GLY A 686 9.96 2.23 31.32
N ARG A 687 11.13 2.09 30.68
CA ARG A 687 11.34 2.47 29.26
C ARG A 687 11.15 1.25 28.34
N PRO A 688 10.45 1.36 27.18
CA PRO A 688 10.29 0.25 26.25
C PRO A 688 11.62 -0.20 25.65
N GLN A 689 11.91 -1.50 25.64
CA GLN A 689 13.18 -2.06 25.16
C GLN A 689 13.42 -1.74 23.67
N PRO A 690 14.68 -1.52 23.25
CA PRO A 690 15.00 -1.21 21.86
C PRO A 690 14.91 -2.45 20.96
N GLY A 691 14.24 -2.32 19.80
CA GLY A 691 14.23 -3.35 18.75
C GLY A 691 12.97 -4.22 18.67
N GLY A 692 12.15 -4.28 19.73
CA GLY A 692 10.84 -4.94 19.71
C GLY A 692 9.71 -4.09 19.11
N PHE A 693 8.48 -4.38 19.51
CA PHE A 693 7.36 -3.45 19.35
C PHE A 693 7.44 -2.35 20.42
N ARG A 694 6.95 -1.17 20.07
CA ARG A 694 6.89 0.02 20.93
C ARG A 694 5.67 0.82 20.51
N LEU A 695 4.87 1.27 21.47
CA LEU A 695 3.66 2.05 21.22
C LEU A 695 4.01 3.48 20.76
N GLY A 696 3.05 4.17 20.14
CA GLY A 696 3.15 5.59 19.80
C GLY A 696 2.66 5.96 18.38
N PRO A 697 2.43 7.25 18.09
CA PRO A 697 1.76 7.70 16.87
C PRO A 697 2.66 7.85 15.63
N THR A 698 3.95 7.50 15.71
CA THR A 698 4.91 7.68 14.59
C THR A 698 4.91 6.46 13.66
N PRO A 699 5.09 6.61 12.34
CA PRO A 699 5.17 5.46 11.44
C PRO A 699 6.17 4.39 11.89
N GLY A 700 5.74 3.12 11.88
CA GLY A 700 6.52 1.96 12.35
C GLY A 700 6.53 1.72 13.87
N MET A 701 5.83 2.56 14.65
CA MET A 701 5.40 2.25 16.03
C MET A 701 4.07 1.49 16.01
N ALA A 702 3.80 0.75 17.08
CA ALA A 702 2.59 -0.04 17.25
C ALA A 702 1.43 0.79 17.82
N LYS A 703 0.21 0.36 17.52
CA LYS A 703 -1.03 0.69 18.24
C LYS A 703 -1.78 -0.61 18.59
N PRO A 704 -2.71 -0.61 19.56
CA PRO A 704 -3.69 -1.68 19.66
C PRO A 704 -4.59 -1.68 18.42
N GLU A 705 -4.94 -2.87 17.94
CA GLU A 705 -5.86 -3.09 16.82
C GLU A 705 -7.11 -3.87 17.24
N GLY A 706 -7.00 -4.73 18.26
CA GLY A 706 -8.12 -5.41 18.91
C GLY A 706 -7.68 -6.36 20.02
N VAL A 707 -8.63 -6.82 20.83
CA VAL A 707 -8.41 -7.75 21.95
C VAL A 707 -9.54 -8.77 21.98
N ARG A 708 -9.22 -10.06 22.12
CA ARG A 708 -10.19 -11.17 22.13
C ARG A 708 -9.77 -12.23 23.15
N PRO A 709 -10.66 -13.17 23.54
CA PRO A 709 -10.26 -14.35 24.29
C PRO A 709 -9.24 -15.18 23.52
N MET A 710 -8.29 -15.82 24.21
CA MET A 710 -7.30 -16.70 23.56
C MET A 710 -7.97 -17.88 22.82
N LEU A 711 -9.00 -18.49 23.43
CA LEU A 711 -9.78 -19.58 22.82
C LEU A 711 -10.42 -19.20 21.47
N TRP A 712 -10.78 -17.93 21.27
CA TRP A 712 -11.30 -17.43 20.00
C TRP A 712 -10.20 -17.35 18.92
N ALA A 713 -8.96 -17.08 19.31
CA ALA A 713 -7.84 -17.11 18.37
C ALA A 713 -7.52 -18.56 17.97
N VAL A 714 -7.52 -19.49 18.92
CA VAL A 714 -7.30 -20.92 18.66
C VAL A 714 -8.36 -21.50 17.72
N ASP A 715 -9.65 -21.26 17.98
CA ASP A 715 -10.76 -21.68 17.11
C ASP A 715 -10.59 -21.21 15.65
N LEU A 716 -10.18 -19.95 15.44
CA LEU A 716 -9.88 -19.44 14.10
C LEU A 716 -8.65 -20.14 13.48
N MET A 717 -7.61 -20.42 14.27
CA MET A 717 -6.40 -21.10 13.77
C MET A 717 -6.69 -22.56 13.38
N GLU A 718 -7.50 -23.28 14.16
CA GLU A 718 -7.97 -24.64 13.84
C GLU A 718 -8.82 -24.67 12.55
N GLN A 719 -9.60 -23.62 12.29
CA GLN A 719 -10.33 -23.42 11.04
C GLN A 719 -9.44 -22.98 9.85
N GLY A 720 -8.13 -22.80 10.04
CA GLY A 720 -7.21 -22.30 9.01
C GLY A 720 -7.42 -20.83 8.66
N LEU A 721 -8.10 -20.07 9.53
CA LEU A 721 -8.30 -18.63 9.42
C LEU A 721 -7.19 -17.89 10.17
N ASN A 722 -7.01 -16.61 9.85
CA ASN A 722 -5.96 -15.78 10.45
C ASN A 722 -6.56 -14.84 11.51
N PRO A 723 -6.30 -15.03 12.82
CA PRO A 723 -6.83 -14.17 13.89
C PRO A 723 -6.60 -12.68 13.68
N ALA A 724 -5.45 -12.26 13.12
CA ALA A 724 -5.15 -10.86 12.86
C ALA A 724 -6.14 -10.21 11.86
N ARG A 725 -6.82 -11.02 11.03
CA ARG A 725 -7.88 -10.58 10.13
C ARG A 725 -9.19 -10.23 10.84
N HIS A 726 -9.47 -10.82 11.99
CA HIS A 726 -10.78 -10.70 12.66
C HIS A 726 -10.68 -10.01 14.04
N ILE A 727 -9.46 -9.74 14.53
CA ILE A 727 -9.16 -9.21 15.87
C ILE A 727 -9.90 -7.90 16.19
N LYS A 728 -10.11 -7.05 15.17
CA LYS A 728 -10.81 -5.76 15.28
C LYS A 728 -12.31 -5.91 15.57
N GLY A 729 -12.95 -7.00 15.15
CA GLY A 729 -14.40 -7.25 15.32
C GLY A 729 -15.29 -6.97 14.11
N GLY A 730 -14.69 -6.56 12.99
CA GLY A 730 -15.23 -6.83 11.66
C GLY A 730 -14.20 -7.66 10.90
N ASP A 731 -14.65 -8.34 9.84
CA ASP A 731 -13.71 -8.97 8.91
C ASP A 731 -12.82 -7.89 8.29
N ALA A 732 -11.51 -7.99 8.48
CA ALA A 732 -10.54 -7.31 7.63
C ALA A 732 -10.59 -7.97 6.25
N VAL A 733 -11.58 -7.54 5.48
CA VAL A 733 -11.66 -7.79 4.04
C VAL A 733 -10.28 -7.48 3.47
N PHE A 734 -9.72 -8.43 2.72
CA PHE A 734 -8.60 -8.08 1.86
C PHE A 734 -9.19 -7.12 0.82
N ASP A 735 -8.92 -5.84 1.01
CA ASP A 735 -9.27 -4.79 0.08
C ASP A 735 -8.31 -4.91 -1.11
N ASP A 736 -8.64 -5.91 -1.96
CA ASP A 736 -7.92 -6.42 -3.13
C ASP A 736 -7.78 -5.34 -4.21
N GLY A 737 -6.90 -4.38 -3.94
CA GLY A 737 -6.57 -3.24 -4.79
C GLY A 737 -5.14 -3.30 -5.35
N GLU A 738 -4.68 -4.51 -5.73
CA GLU A 738 -3.36 -4.77 -6.31
C GLU A 738 -3.40 -4.85 -7.86
#